data_AF-A0A2I0WRU1-F1
#
_entry.id   AF-A0A2I0WRU1-F1
#
_cell.length_a   1.000
_cell.length_b   1.000
_cell.length_c   1.000
_cell.angle_alpha   90.00
_cell.angle_beta   90.00
_cell.angle_gamma   90.00
#
_symmetry.space_group_name_H-M   'P 1'
#
loop_
_entity.id
_entity.type
_entity.pdbx_description
1 polymer ?
#
loop_
_entity_poly.entity_id
_entity_poly.type
_entity_poly.pdbx_seq_one_letter_code
_entity_poly.pdbx_strand_id
1 'polypeptide(L)'
;MKNLSMSQYLTEIKKIVDHIAAAGSNVDSEDIIIYILNGLPPSYLPFKASIRTMQTSLTLDNLYALLISEEIHLQTEALKFPPAADPQIALYTSNYRGRRGRTKPPPDRTQANRTATSSTVTCQICKKKGHSAEACWHRMNPNYVPSQPSNKNNQALYVNSDNTTSVDWYLDSGASTHMTNSADNITTPNVYNGTDQVTVGDGRKVPIAHSGTGLLPTPSRKLFLSQILHTPSISQNLLSVSNLVRDNDISIVFDSTGFVFKDMKSKRILLKGPCKNGLYPLAGFTQSDTHRGLTAVSQSNSRWHERIGHPSNHILQHISKKNPDLRISFSSNCTSCKLCKAHKLKFQDSSNRKNYPLELIHSDVWGPSPVPSHQGFRYYIIFVDDYSRFTWFFPLMFKSDATHVFMNFVNFIERQTNRKIKVLRTDGGGEYINQQFQQFTRAKGILHQTSCPYTPEQNGLAERKHRHIMETTRTLLQTAHMPSVFWLEAAHTATYLINRTPSVTTNYISPLQLMFNTTPSYAHLKVFGSECFPLSPPHNRTKLSPTSTPCVFIGYSDNQKGYRCFNRSTNRVITSRHVQFNESSFPYMQTMPPNDTVNPISNPSLLIPVSTLQHETTAQPSPNQANSIPPDITITSAPATNPDHFIVPSSPLQLTKDIPKHPMLTRKQTGHLKPCQRFNLLHQITATNSLPPDPTTFTEAYKSENWRKAMADEFYALQKQGTWQLVPPPPNAQVLGSKWTYRTKLNSDGSIARFKARLVAQGNRQEYGLDYLDTFSPVAKLPTIRILFAIALFHKWPVQQLDVTNAFLHGDLSERVYMRQPKGFEDATLPQHVCLLRKAIYGLKQASRQWYTTFTTYLISLGFKHSQADQSLLTLHQGDTRLYLLVYVDDILLTGNSPTAISELLHKLQLKFTMKDMGPASHFLGITIQTHPDKYHLSQSSYAASILKLADLTLCNPLANPSCTKIPHQTSDEHPCFDQNTYRRIIGSLQYLTLTRPDIAFSVNMLSQHMHDPAAIHTSLLKRLLRYIKGSIDLGLPITRSNLLLRTFSDPDWAADPVSRKSISGFCTFLGDTIISWTVKKQTTVSRSSTESEYRALAAATADTIWIKRLLSDFSIPHQQPIDIFCDNNSAIALANNPVFHARTKHIEIDQRFVRDHIQNNTIRLLPINTIDQIADIFTKPLSTTRFQAL
;
A
#
# COMPACT_ATOMS: atom_id res chain seq x y z
N MET A 1 -16.95 1.55 59.16
CA MET A 1 -17.36 2.01 57.82
C MET A 1 -17.88 0.91 56.87
N LYS A 2 -17.32 -0.31 56.81
CA LYS A 2 -17.64 -1.29 55.73
C LYS A 2 -19.12 -1.69 55.56
N ASN A 3 -19.98 -1.51 56.56
CA ASN A 3 -21.41 -1.87 56.53
C ASN A 3 -22.34 -0.64 56.68
N LEU A 4 -21.87 0.56 56.32
CA LEU A 4 -22.68 1.79 56.32
C LEU A 4 -23.36 1.98 54.96
N SER A 5 -24.52 2.66 54.93
CA SER A 5 -25.06 3.17 53.65
C SER A 5 -24.11 4.23 53.06
N MET A 6 -24.19 4.49 51.76
CA MET A 6 -23.34 5.48 51.10
C MET A 6 -23.54 6.88 51.70
N SER A 7 -24.78 7.24 52.04
CA SER A 7 -25.10 8.48 52.77
C SER A 7 -24.43 8.58 54.15
N GLN A 8 -24.42 7.51 54.94
CA GLN A 8 -23.74 7.45 56.24
C GLN A 8 -22.20 7.49 56.07
N TYR A 9 -21.67 6.73 55.12
CA TYR A 9 -20.24 6.66 54.81
C TYR A 9 -19.68 8.04 54.42
N LEU A 10 -20.36 8.75 53.52
CA LEU A 10 -19.98 10.10 53.08
C LEU A 10 -20.17 11.15 54.18
N THR A 11 -21.11 10.94 55.11
CA THR A 11 -21.30 11.79 56.30
C THR A 11 -20.18 11.61 57.32
N GLU A 12 -19.74 10.37 57.60
CA GLU A 12 -18.60 10.11 58.49
C GLU A 12 -17.29 10.66 57.91
N ILE A 13 -17.09 10.54 56.58
CA ILE A 13 -15.94 11.19 55.91
C ILE A 13 -16.03 12.71 56.05
N LYS A 14 -17.20 13.33 55.87
CA LYS A 14 -17.36 14.76 56.10
C LYS A 14 -17.01 15.15 57.55
N LYS A 15 -17.49 14.43 58.57
CA LYS A 15 -17.10 14.70 59.98
C LYS A 15 -15.59 14.67 60.19
N ILE A 16 -14.89 13.71 59.57
CA ILE A 16 -13.43 13.61 59.65
C ILE A 16 -12.76 14.83 59.00
N VAL A 17 -13.22 15.26 57.82
CA VAL A 17 -12.72 16.47 57.16
C VAL A 17 -12.99 17.73 57.99
N ASP A 18 -14.23 17.90 58.49
CA ASP A 18 -14.63 19.03 59.32
C ASP A 18 -13.82 19.09 60.64
N HIS A 19 -13.50 17.92 61.24
CA HIS A 19 -12.62 17.83 62.41
C HIS A 19 -11.16 18.20 62.10
N ILE A 20 -10.62 17.81 60.94
CA ILE A 20 -9.25 18.16 60.53
C ILE A 20 -9.17 19.67 60.24
N ALA A 21 -10.18 20.24 59.60
CA ALA A 21 -10.33 21.69 59.41
C ALA A 21 -10.42 22.45 60.76
N ALA A 22 -11.21 21.95 61.71
CA ALA A 22 -11.31 22.50 63.07
C ALA A 22 -9.98 22.40 63.85
N ALA A 23 -9.13 21.41 63.54
CA ALA A 23 -7.76 21.31 64.06
C ALA A 23 -6.75 22.23 63.35
N GLY A 24 -7.20 23.11 62.44
CA GLY A 24 -6.38 24.13 61.79
C GLY A 24 -5.71 23.70 60.48
N SER A 25 -6.12 22.58 59.89
CA SER A 25 -5.55 22.06 58.63
C SER A 25 -6.65 21.74 57.60
N ASN A 26 -6.58 22.30 56.40
CA ASN A 26 -7.55 21.98 55.34
C ASN A 26 -7.04 20.82 54.48
N VAL A 27 -7.90 19.81 54.28
CA VAL A 27 -7.66 18.71 53.32
C VAL A 27 -8.19 19.14 51.95
N ASP A 28 -7.45 18.86 50.87
CA ASP A 28 -7.88 19.25 49.52
C ASP A 28 -9.05 18.36 49.02
N SER A 29 -9.89 18.94 48.17
CA SER A 29 -11.08 18.28 47.61
C SER A 29 -10.72 17.05 46.79
N GLU A 30 -9.62 17.08 46.05
CA GLU A 30 -9.14 15.93 45.26
C GLU A 30 -8.66 14.78 46.17
N ASP A 31 -7.97 15.07 47.27
CA ASP A 31 -7.57 14.05 48.25
C ASP A 31 -8.79 13.39 48.89
N ILE A 32 -9.79 14.18 49.31
CA ILE A 32 -11.05 13.65 49.88
C ILE A 32 -11.75 12.72 48.88
N ILE A 33 -11.81 13.10 47.60
CA ILE A 33 -12.33 12.25 46.50
C ILE A 33 -11.52 10.95 46.37
N ILE A 34 -10.20 11.01 46.43
CA ILE A 34 -9.32 9.84 46.35
C ILE A 34 -9.54 8.90 47.55
N TYR A 35 -9.67 9.42 48.77
CA TYR A 35 -9.95 8.63 49.96
C TYR A 35 -11.34 7.98 49.92
N ILE A 36 -12.38 8.69 49.47
CA ILE A 36 -13.72 8.14 49.23
C ILE A 36 -13.65 6.99 48.20
N LEU A 37 -13.09 7.25 47.02
CA LEU A 37 -12.99 6.25 45.95
C LEU A 37 -12.13 5.04 46.34
N ASN A 38 -11.16 5.21 47.24
CA ASN A 38 -10.39 4.08 47.77
C ASN A 38 -11.25 3.23 48.74
N GLY A 39 -12.04 3.82 49.62
CA GLY A 39 -12.76 3.11 50.69
C GLY A 39 -14.05 2.36 50.30
N LEU A 40 -14.68 2.64 49.13
CA LEU A 40 -15.90 1.92 48.71
C LEU A 40 -15.67 0.40 48.57
N PRO A 41 -16.67 -0.47 48.83
CA PRO A 41 -16.52 -1.92 48.70
C PRO A 41 -16.39 -2.40 47.24
N PRO A 42 -16.02 -3.69 47.02
CA PRO A 42 -15.74 -4.23 45.68
C PRO A 42 -16.89 -4.16 44.67
N SER A 43 -18.14 -4.11 45.13
CA SER A 43 -19.32 -3.93 44.27
C SER A 43 -19.26 -2.64 43.43
N TYR A 44 -18.62 -1.59 43.95
CA TYR A 44 -18.42 -0.32 43.25
C TYR A 44 -17.17 -0.31 42.34
N LEU A 45 -16.53 -1.45 42.07
CA LEU A 45 -15.38 -1.50 41.14
C LEU A 45 -15.70 -0.98 39.72
N PRO A 46 -16.85 -1.27 39.09
CA PRO A 46 -17.22 -0.68 37.80
C PRO A 46 -17.33 0.85 37.89
N PHE A 47 -17.97 1.37 38.94
CA PHE A 47 -18.07 2.79 39.22
C PHE A 47 -16.68 3.44 39.42
N LYS A 48 -15.82 2.86 40.28
CA LYS A 48 -14.44 3.32 40.49
C LYS A 48 -13.65 3.37 39.19
N ALA A 49 -13.79 2.37 38.32
CA ALA A 49 -13.13 2.33 37.02
C ALA A 49 -13.64 3.43 36.08
N SER A 50 -14.95 3.68 36.08
CA SER A 50 -15.57 4.77 35.32
C SER A 50 -15.09 6.14 35.79
N ILE A 51 -15.16 6.44 37.10
CA ILE A 51 -14.70 7.74 37.64
C ILE A 51 -13.19 7.93 37.43
N ARG A 52 -12.37 6.89 37.62
CA ARG A 52 -10.91 6.94 37.35
C ARG A 52 -10.54 7.03 35.85
N THR A 53 -11.50 6.92 34.94
CA THR A 53 -11.30 7.11 33.50
C THR A 53 -12.07 8.29 32.91
N MET A 54 -12.85 9.01 33.72
CA MET A 54 -13.38 10.32 33.35
C MET A 54 -12.24 11.33 33.13
N GLN A 55 -12.36 12.15 32.09
CA GLN A 55 -11.38 13.18 31.73
C GLN A 55 -11.74 14.57 32.29
N THR A 56 -12.80 14.64 33.09
CA THR A 56 -13.31 15.86 33.74
C THR A 56 -13.14 15.76 35.25
N SER A 57 -12.67 16.84 35.87
CA SER A 57 -12.56 16.97 37.33
C SER A 57 -13.94 16.89 37.97
N LEU A 58 -14.22 15.80 38.66
CA LEU A 58 -15.49 15.57 39.35
C LEU A 58 -15.49 16.35 40.66
N THR A 59 -16.47 17.24 40.88
CA THR A 59 -16.62 17.94 42.16
C THR A 59 -17.13 16.98 43.25
N LEU A 60 -16.86 17.32 44.51
CA LEU A 60 -17.25 16.49 45.66
C LEU A 60 -18.77 16.21 45.66
N ASP A 61 -19.60 17.23 45.46
CA ASP A 61 -21.06 17.10 45.44
C ASP A 61 -21.56 16.23 44.26
N ASN A 62 -20.91 16.33 43.09
CA ASN A 62 -21.24 15.47 41.95
C ASN A 62 -20.83 14.02 42.20
N LEU A 63 -19.70 13.76 42.87
CA LEU A 63 -19.33 12.42 43.31
C LEU A 63 -20.35 11.88 44.34
N TYR A 64 -20.79 12.70 45.28
CA TYR A 64 -21.78 12.30 46.30
C TYR A 64 -23.12 11.94 45.64
N ALA A 65 -23.61 12.76 44.72
CA ALA A 65 -24.83 12.50 43.96
C ALA A 65 -24.73 11.23 43.11
N LEU A 66 -23.62 11.03 42.40
CA LEU A 66 -23.39 9.83 41.58
C LEU A 66 -23.24 8.56 42.44
N LEU A 67 -22.56 8.63 43.59
CA LEU A 67 -22.42 7.49 44.50
C LEU A 67 -23.75 7.07 45.15
N ILE A 68 -24.60 8.03 45.52
CA ILE A 68 -25.95 7.73 46.02
C ILE A 68 -26.84 7.17 44.89
N SER A 69 -26.71 7.70 43.66
CA SER A 69 -27.41 7.14 42.50
C SER A 69 -26.96 5.71 42.17
N GLU A 70 -25.66 5.41 42.29
CA GLU A 70 -25.13 4.05 42.08
C GLU A 70 -25.47 3.11 43.24
N GLU A 71 -25.57 3.60 44.49
CA GLU A 71 -26.13 2.81 45.60
C GLU A 71 -27.57 2.38 45.32
N ILE A 72 -28.43 3.32 44.88
CA ILE A 72 -29.81 3.03 44.46
C ILE A 72 -29.84 2.05 43.27
N HIS A 73 -28.92 2.20 42.33
CA HIS A 73 -28.81 1.32 41.16
C HIS A 73 -28.40 -0.11 41.56
N LEU A 74 -27.35 -0.28 42.36
CA LEU A 74 -26.88 -1.57 42.86
C LEU A 74 -27.91 -2.24 43.78
N GLN A 75 -28.63 -1.48 44.62
CA GLN A 75 -29.77 -2.01 45.38
C GLN A 75 -30.90 -2.46 44.44
N THR A 76 -31.17 -1.72 43.36
CA THR A 76 -32.17 -2.10 42.34
C THR A 76 -31.75 -3.33 41.53
N GLU A 77 -30.46 -3.52 41.25
CA GLU A 77 -29.96 -4.75 40.62
C GLU A 77 -30.01 -5.94 41.59
N ALA A 78 -29.62 -5.78 42.85
CA ALA A 78 -29.75 -6.81 43.89
C ALA A 78 -31.22 -7.20 44.17
N LEU A 79 -32.18 -6.31 43.89
CA LEU A 79 -33.62 -6.60 43.94
C LEU A 79 -34.14 -7.29 42.66
N LYS A 80 -33.48 -7.13 41.51
CA LYS A 80 -33.80 -7.86 40.26
C LYS A 80 -33.19 -9.26 40.24
N PHE A 81 -31.98 -9.38 40.78
CA PHE A 81 -31.21 -10.61 40.91
C PHE A 81 -30.76 -10.75 42.37
N PRO A 82 -31.66 -11.18 43.27
CA PRO A 82 -31.24 -11.53 44.62
C PRO A 82 -30.15 -12.61 44.53
N PRO A 83 -29.05 -12.49 45.31
CA PRO A 83 -27.99 -13.49 45.26
C PRO A 83 -28.57 -14.86 45.62
N ALA A 84 -28.29 -15.87 44.80
CA ALA A 84 -28.65 -17.24 45.13
C ALA A 84 -28.01 -17.60 46.47
N ALA A 85 -28.83 -18.12 47.39
CA ALA A 85 -28.34 -18.54 48.71
C ALA A 85 -27.29 -19.65 48.59
N ASP A 86 -26.37 -19.70 49.54
CA ASP A 86 -25.35 -20.76 49.64
C ASP A 86 -26.03 -22.15 49.57
N PRO A 87 -25.49 -23.12 48.81
CA PRO A 87 -26.17 -24.37 48.48
C PRO A 87 -26.15 -25.41 49.63
N GLN A 88 -26.47 -24.99 50.85
CA GLN A 88 -26.48 -25.84 52.05
C GLN A 88 -27.71 -25.65 52.98
N ILE A 89 -28.58 -24.65 52.77
CA ILE A 89 -29.78 -24.49 53.62
C ILE A 89 -31.05 -24.81 52.82
N ALA A 90 -31.65 -25.96 53.14
CA ALA A 90 -32.94 -26.40 52.62
C ALA A 90 -34.11 -26.05 53.57
N LEU A 91 -35.33 -26.30 53.06
CA LEU A 91 -36.63 -26.40 53.77
C LEU A 91 -37.48 -25.10 53.96
N TYR A 92 -38.78 -25.30 53.72
CA TYR A 92 -39.99 -24.53 54.15
C TYR A 92 -40.48 -23.25 53.42
N THR A 93 -41.64 -23.42 52.76
CA THR A 93 -42.90 -22.59 52.75
C THR A 93 -43.05 -21.24 52.01
N SER A 94 -43.68 -21.32 50.82
CA SER A 94 -45.01 -20.77 50.43
C SER A 94 -45.44 -19.28 50.59
N ASN A 95 -45.97 -18.72 49.49
CA ASN A 95 -47.14 -17.82 49.32
C ASN A 95 -47.34 -16.57 50.22
N TYR A 96 -47.46 -15.35 49.62
CA TYR A 96 -48.71 -14.53 49.55
C TYR A 96 -48.55 -13.19 48.75
N ARG A 97 -49.51 -12.23 48.84
CA ARG A 97 -49.72 -11.09 47.91
C ARG A 97 -49.63 -9.67 48.55
N GLY A 98 -48.91 -8.73 47.91
CA GLY A 98 -49.48 -7.44 47.45
C GLY A 98 -49.30 -6.09 48.22
N ARG A 99 -49.72 -5.01 47.52
CA ARG A 99 -49.99 -3.58 47.91
C ARG A 99 -48.85 -2.52 47.89
N ARG A 100 -49.25 -1.24 48.11
CA ARG A 100 -48.60 0.04 47.68
C ARG A 100 -48.47 1.05 48.85
N GLY A 101 -47.51 1.98 48.81
CA GLY A 101 -47.34 3.13 49.75
C GLY A 101 -46.81 4.41 49.05
N ARG A 102 -46.82 5.61 49.70
CA ARG A 102 -46.50 6.90 49.02
C ARG A 102 -46.21 8.16 49.91
N THR A 103 -45.31 9.03 49.43
CA THR A 103 -45.26 10.53 49.53
C THR A 103 -44.95 11.33 50.84
N LYS A 104 -43.77 12.03 50.79
CA LYS A 104 -43.46 13.47 51.03
C LYS A 104 -43.23 14.13 52.45
N PRO A 105 -42.39 15.21 52.54
CA PRO A 105 -42.04 15.97 53.78
C PRO A 105 -42.33 17.53 53.76
N PRO A 106 -42.04 18.29 54.87
CA PRO A 106 -41.97 19.77 54.94
C PRO A 106 -40.69 20.36 55.70
N PRO A 107 -40.50 21.71 55.96
CA PRO A 107 -39.17 22.40 55.81
C PRO A 107 -38.74 23.61 56.75
N ASP A 108 -37.62 24.32 56.40
CA ASP A 108 -37.39 25.82 56.36
C ASP A 108 -36.78 26.69 57.55
N ARG A 109 -36.35 27.95 57.21
CA ARG A 109 -35.95 29.21 57.98
C ARG A 109 -34.46 29.47 58.37
N THR A 110 -33.88 30.69 58.54
CA THR A 110 -34.23 32.18 58.51
C THR A 110 -32.91 33.04 58.29
N GLN A 111 -32.84 34.21 57.60
CA GLN A 111 -33.03 35.67 57.97
C GLN A 111 -32.19 36.24 59.16
N ALA A 112 -31.66 37.49 59.29
CA ALA A 112 -31.62 38.80 58.54
C ALA A 112 -30.27 39.61 58.86
N ASN A 113 -30.01 40.94 58.95
CA ASN A 113 -30.77 42.24 58.88
C ASN A 113 -29.89 43.58 58.76
N ARG A 114 -30.25 44.52 57.86
CA ARG A 114 -30.27 46.05 57.84
C ARG A 114 -29.27 47.05 58.54
N THR A 115 -29.00 48.20 57.85
CA THR A 115 -28.97 49.62 58.36
C THR A 115 -28.89 50.67 57.20
N ALA A 116 -29.02 52.00 57.43
CA ALA A 116 -29.18 53.01 56.35
C ALA A 116 -28.74 54.48 56.67
N THR A 117 -28.63 55.34 55.65
CA THR A 117 -28.54 56.83 55.73
C THR A 117 -29.21 57.50 54.51
N SER A 118 -29.64 58.77 54.63
CA SER A 118 -30.45 59.48 53.63
C SER A 118 -29.63 60.42 52.72
N SER A 119 -30.01 60.53 51.44
CA SER A 119 -29.47 61.51 50.49
C SER A 119 -30.56 61.95 49.50
N THR A 120 -30.41 63.14 48.88
CA THR A 120 -31.45 63.74 48.03
C THR A 120 -31.85 62.83 46.87
N VAL A 121 -33.08 62.32 46.90
CA VAL A 121 -33.52 61.28 45.96
C VAL A 121 -33.43 61.81 44.52
N THR A 122 -32.55 61.18 43.77
CA THR A 122 -32.42 61.34 42.33
C THR A 122 -33.23 60.23 41.68
N CYS A 123 -34.18 60.59 40.83
CA CYS A 123 -35.10 59.63 40.23
C CYS A 123 -34.31 58.60 39.43
N GLN A 124 -34.43 57.32 39.79
CA GLN A 124 -33.65 56.23 39.18
C GLN A 124 -33.95 56.06 37.68
N ILE A 125 -35.15 56.48 37.24
CA ILE A 125 -35.63 56.32 35.87
C ILE A 125 -35.17 57.50 34.98
N CYS A 126 -35.37 58.76 35.42
CA CYS A 126 -35.05 59.94 34.60
C CYS A 126 -33.76 60.68 34.99
N LYS A 127 -33.08 60.25 36.07
CA LYS A 127 -31.84 60.83 36.65
C LYS A 127 -31.92 62.32 37.05
N LYS A 128 -33.12 62.93 37.07
CA LYS A 128 -33.36 64.26 37.66
C LYS A 128 -33.52 64.17 39.19
N LYS A 129 -33.09 65.21 39.91
CA LYS A 129 -33.27 65.32 41.37
C LYS A 129 -34.69 65.76 41.73
N GLY A 130 -35.18 65.36 42.90
CA GLY A 130 -36.40 65.90 43.52
C GLY A 130 -37.64 65.01 43.50
N HIS A 131 -37.56 63.78 42.98
CA HIS A 131 -38.66 62.80 43.08
C HIS A 131 -38.13 61.35 43.04
N SER A 132 -38.92 60.40 43.55
CA SER A 132 -38.61 58.96 43.52
C SER A 132 -38.91 58.32 42.16
N ALA A 133 -38.51 57.05 41.97
CA ALA A 133 -38.88 56.27 40.79
C ALA A 133 -40.40 56.10 40.65
N GLU A 134 -41.11 55.90 41.77
CA GLU A 134 -42.55 55.72 41.83
C GLU A 134 -43.32 56.98 41.40
N ALA A 135 -42.78 58.17 41.68
CA ALA A 135 -43.34 59.45 41.26
C ALA A 135 -42.84 59.92 39.87
N CYS A 136 -42.08 59.09 39.15
CA CYS A 136 -41.54 59.48 37.85
C CYS A 136 -42.63 59.49 36.77
N TRP A 137 -42.70 60.59 36.01
CA TRP A 137 -43.63 60.72 34.87
C TRP A 137 -43.33 59.71 33.75
N HIS A 138 -42.09 59.21 33.67
CA HIS A 138 -41.68 58.15 32.74
C HIS A 138 -41.81 56.73 33.30
N ARG A 139 -42.36 56.51 34.52
CA ARG A 139 -42.33 55.19 35.20
C ARG A 139 -42.99 54.04 34.44
N MET A 140 -43.94 54.34 33.55
CA MET A 140 -44.67 53.37 32.73
C MET A 140 -44.18 53.32 31.26
N ASN A 141 -43.11 54.04 30.90
CA ASN A 141 -42.60 54.07 29.53
C ASN A 141 -41.32 53.23 29.40
N PRO A 142 -41.37 52.03 28.80
CA PRO A 142 -40.23 51.12 28.70
C PRO A 142 -39.12 51.59 27.75
N ASN A 143 -39.38 52.61 26.92
CA ASN A 143 -38.47 53.06 25.86
C ASN A 143 -37.69 54.34 26.21
N TYR A 144 -37.82 54.87 27.43
CA TYR A 144 -37.16 56.12 27.84
C TYR A 144 -35.71 55.90 28.31
N VAL A 145 -34.76 56.70 27.80
CA VAL A 145 -33.35 56.70 28.20
C VAL A 145 -32.85 58.13 28.47
N PRO A 146 -32.30 58.45 29.66
CA PRO A 146 -31.78 59.78 29.97
C PRO A 146 -30.34 59.99 29.45
N SER A 147 -30.08 61.16 28.84
CA SER A 147 -28.76 61.57 28.32
C SER A 147 -27.85 62.19 29.39
N GLN A 148 -26.52 62.11 29.18
CA GLN A 148 -25.50 62.78 30.01
C GLN A 148 -24.31 63.31 29.16
N PRO A 149 -23.58 64.34 29.64
CA PRO A 149 -22.50 65.00 28.91
C PRO A 149 -21.11 64.36 29.11
N SER A 150 -20.18 64.70 28.22
CA SER A 150 -18.85 64.10 28.11
C SER A 150 -17.76 64.79 28.95
N ASN A 151 -17.05 64.03 29.80
CA ASN A 151 -15.57 63.99 29.80
C ASN A 151 -15.00 62.92 30.75
N LYS A 152 -13.77 62.47 30.47
CA LYS A 152 -13.08 61.33 31.14
C LYS A 152 -13.93 60.06 31.21
N ASN A 153 -14.06 59.38 30.07
CA ASN A 153 -14.69 58.08 29.99
C ASN A 153 -13.85 57.01 30.71
N ASN A 154 -14.16 56.73 31.98
CA ASN A 154 -13.80 55.47 32.62
C ASN A 154 -14.63 54.34 31.96
N GLN A 155 -14.14 53.81 30.84
CA GLN A 155 -14.88 52.85 30.03
C GLN A 155 -14.92 51.47 30.69
N ALA A 156 -16.01 51.19 31.40
CA ALA A 156 -16.55 49.83 31.38
C ALA A 156 -16.90 49.46 29.92
N LEU A 157 -16.73 48.19 29.55
CA LEU A 157 -17.01 47.69 28.21
C LEU A 157 -18.52 47.73 27.93
N TYR A 158 -18.98 48.86 27.39
CA TYR A 158 -20.35 49.03 26.93
C TYR A 158 -20.42 49.47 25.47
N VAL A 159 -21.53 49.12 24.81
CA VAL A 159 -21.76 49.41 23.40
C VAL A 159 -22.11 50.88 23.23
N ASN A 160 -21.14 51.66 22.76
CA ASN A 160 -21.38 52.94 22.12
C ASN A 160 -21.25 52.74 20.60
N SER A 161 -22.22 53.22 19.84
CA SER A 161 -22.41 52.88 18.43
C SER A 161 -21.59 53.76 17.47
N ASP A 162 -20.27 53.71 17.59
CA ASP A 162 -19.36 54.29 16.60
C ASP A 162 -18.96 53.19 15.60
N ASN A 163 -19.14 53.44 14.29
CA ASN A 163 -19.02 52.44 13.22
C ASN A 163 -17.57 52.07 12.85
N THR A 164 -16.72 51.81 13.85
CA THR A 164 -15.33 51.37 13.68
C THR A 164 -15.15 49.92 14.10
N THR A 165 -15.08 49.01 13.13
CA THR A 165 -14.78 47.58 13.36
C THR A 165 -13.32 47.39 13.76
N SER A 166 -13.03 47.44 15.06
CA SER A 166 -11.71 47.18 15.62
C SER A 166 -11.37 45.68 15.60
N VAL A 167 -10.20 45.36 15.05
CA VAL A 167 -9.65 43.99 14.96
C VAL A 167 -8.93 43.57 16.26
N ASP A 168 -8.75 44.51 17.18
CA ASP A 168 -8.07 44.30 18.46
C ASP A 168 -8.87 43.39 19.41
N TRP A 169 -8.12 42.59 20.18
CA TRP A 169 -8.63 41.70 21.21
C TRP A 169 -8.22 42.23 22.59
N TYR A 170 -9.17 42.38 23.50
CA TYR A 170 -8.91 42.89 24.85
C TYR A 170 -8.89 41.75 25.86
N LEU A 171 -7.87 41.71 26.73
CA LEU A 171 -7.84 40.76 27.84
C LEU A 171 -8.80 41.21 28.94
N ASP A 172 -9.76 40.35 29.25
CA ASP A 172 -10.75 40.59 30.28
C ASP A 172 -10.86 39.37 31.22
N SER A 173 -10.78 39.62 32.53
CA SER A 173 -11.00 38.62 33.57
C SER A 173 -12.47 38.46 33.98
N GLY A 174 -13.33 39.41 33.61
CA GLY A 174 -14.79 39.32 33.78
C GLY A 174 -15.49 38.48 32.70
N ALA A 175 -14.93 38.42 31.49
CA ALA A 175 -15.45 37.60 30.39
C ALA A 175 -15.39 36.09 30.72
N SER A 176 -16.55 35.45 30.73
CA SER A 176 -16.71 34.01 30.98
C SER A 176 -16.32 33.12 29.80
N THR A 177 -16.22 33.68 28.59
CA THR A 177 -15.67 32.98 27.41
C THR A 177 -15.08 33.95 26.38
N HIS A 178 -14.44 33.41 25.36
CA HIS A 178 -13.91 34.18 24.23
C HIS A 178 -15.06 34.69 23.35
N MET A 179 -15.03 35.98 23.03
CA MET A 179 -16.13 36.66 22.34
C MET A 179 -15.64 37.49 21.16
N THR A 180 -16.34 37.42 20.04
CA THR A 180 -16.01 38.21 18.83
C THR A 180 -17.25 38.72 18.11
N ASN A 181 -17.10 39.85 17.41
CA ASN A 181 -18.11 40.43 16.53
C ASN A 181 -17.97 40.06 15.04
N SER A 182 -16.94 39.28 14.68
CA SER A 182 -16.81 38.68 13.34
C SER A 182 -16.64 37.15 13.41
N ALA A 183 -17.31 36.44 12.49
CA ALA A 183 -17.14 35.01 12.29
C ALA A 183 -15.73 34.61 11.83
N ASP A 184 -14.97 35.52 11.18
CA ASP A 184 -13.65 35.25 10.58
C ASP A 184 -12.59 34.91 11.65
N ASN A 185 -12.82 35.35 12.89
CA ASN A 185 -12.01 34.99 14.05
C ASN A 185 -12.18 33.52 14.51
N ILE A 186 -13.12 32.77 13.93
CA ILE A 186 -13.41 31.37 14.25
C ILE A 186 -12.93 30.47 13.11
N THR A 187 -12.07 29.49 13.43
CA THR A 187 -11.41 28.62 12.43
C THR A 187 -12.41 27.75 11.64
N THR A 188 -13.51 27.38 12.28
CA THR A 188 -14.67 26.69 11.70
C THR A 188 -15.93 27.18 12.43
N PRO A 189 -16.63 28.21 11.93
CA PRO A 189 -17.84 28.72 12.58
C PRO A 189 -19.01 27.77 12.31
N ASN A 190 -19.51 27.12 13.36
CA ASN A 190 -20.76 26.37 13.31
C ASN A 190 -21.90 27.32 13.67
N VAL A 191 -23.05 27.22 12.99
CA VAL A 191 -24.27 27.95 13.39
C VAL A 191 -24.64 27.52 14.81
N TYR A 192 -24.87 28.48 15.70
CA TYR A 192 -25.15 28.18 17.10
C TYR A 192 -26.62 27.81 17.26
N ASN A 193 -26.90 26.51 17.31
CA ASN A 193 -28.25 25.93 17.42
C ASN A 193 -28.71 25.73 18.88
N GLY A 194 -28.03 26.33 19.86
CA GLY A 194 -28.42 26.27 21.27
C GLY A 194 -29.35 27.41 21.67
N THR A 195 -29.82 27.39 22.92
CA THR A 195 -30.73 28.41 23.47
C THR A 195 -30.03 29.47 24.32
N ASP A 196 -28.71 29.39 24.50
CA ASP A 196 -27.99 30.31 25.39
C ASP A 196 -27.88 31.71 24.78
N GLN A 197 -27.85 32.72 25.65
CA GLN A 197 -27.68 34.12 25.29
C GLN A 197 -26.64 34.76 26.21
N VAL A 198 -25.76 35.55 25.63
CA VAL A 198 -24.68 36.25 26.34
C VAL A 198 -25.30 37.36 27.17
N THR A 199 -25.12 37.33 28.48
CA THR A 199 -25.56 38.43 29.36
C THR A 199 -24.40 39.42 29.51
N VAL A 200 -24.59 40.64 29.01
CA VAL A 200 -23.61 41.74 29.10
C VAL A 200 -23.74 42.43 30.46
N GLY A 201 -22.72 43.18 30.88
CA GLY A 201 -22.65 43.82 32.21
C GLY A 201 -23.74 44.85 32.54
N ASP A 202 -24.58 45.26 31.59
CA ASP A 202 -25.80 46.06 31.83
C ASP A 202 -27.07 45.21 32.04
N GLY A 203 -26.94 43.88 32.05
CA GLY A 203 -28.02 42.91 32.19
C GLY A 203 -28.72 42.52 30.88
N ARG A 204 -28.36 43.11 29.73
CA ARG A 204 -28.96 42.73 28.44
C ARG A 204 -28.47 41.36 27.99
N LYS A 205 -29.40 40.57 27.44
CA LYS A 205 -29.11 39.29 26.79
C LYS A 205 -28.93 39.50 25.28
N VAL A 206 -27.89 38.90 24.73
CA VAL A 206 -27.45 39.11 23.35
C VAL A 206 -27.31 37.75 22.64
N PRO A 207 -27.89 37.57 21.44
CA PRO A 207 -27.92 36.28 20.77
C PRO A 207 -26.54 35.86 20.24
N ILE A 208 -26.23 34.58 20.41
CA ILE A 208 -25.05 33.94 19.79
C ILE A 208 -25.45 33.53 18.37
N ALA A 209 -24.73 33.99 17.36
CA ALA A 209 -24.99 33.62 15.96
C ALA A 209 -24.26 32.33 15.57
N HIS A 210 -22.99 32.22 15.96
CA HIS A 210 -22.12 31.08 15.65
C HIS A 210 -21.22 30.76 16.85
N SER A 211 -20.73 29.52 16.93
CA SER A 211 -19.67 29.14 17.86
C SER A 211 -18.63 28.24 17.20
N GLY A 212 -17.44 28.19 17.80
CA GLY A 212 -16.36 27.32 17.33
C GLY A 212 -15.06 27.54 18.10
N THR A 213 -13.93 27.30 17.45
CA THR A 213 -12.60 27.41 18.06
C THR A 213 -11.69 28.32 17.26
N GLY A 214 -10.82 29.06 17.95
CA GLY A 214 -9.82 29.93 17.33
C GLY A 214 -8.40 29.57 17.74
N LEU A 215 -7.44 30.22 17.08
CA LEU A 215 -6.02 30.10 17.38
C LEU A 215 -5.39 31.48 17.47
N LEU A 216 -5.11 31.94 18.69
CA LEU A 216 -4.44 33.20 18.95
C LEU A 216 -2.92 33.04 18.67
N PRO A 217 -2.34 33.73 17.67
CA PRO A 217 -0.93 33.58 17.38
C PRO A 217 -0.08 34.38 18.37
N THR A 218 0.82 33.70 19.10
CA THR A 218 1.95 34.37 19.78
C THR A 218 3.27 34.06 19.05
N PRO A 219 4.34 34.85 19.22
CA PRO A 219 5.62 34.64 18.55
C PRO A 219 6.28 33.28 18.81
N SER A 220 5.87 32.56 19.86
CA SER A 220 6.53 31.34 20.35
C SER A 220 5.70 30.07 20.14
N ARG A 221 4.39 30.11 20.43
CA ARG A 221 3.40 29.08 20.04
C ARG A 221 2.02 29.70 19.79
N LYS A 222 1.21 29.08 18.94
CA LYS A 222 -0.22 29.42 18.88
C LYS A 222 -0.88 28.99 20.19
N LEU A 223 -1.71 29.85 20.76
CA LEU A 223 -2.59 29.55 21.88
C LEU A 223 -3.96 29.17 21.31
N PHE A 224 -4.58 28.15 21.89
CA PHE A 224 -5.91 27.69 21.52
C PHE A 224 -6.97 28.52 22.25
N LEU A 225 -8.04 28.87 21.54
CA LEU A 225 -9.21 29.53 22.09
C LEU A 225 -10.38 28.56 21.94
N SER A 226 -10.75 27.84 23.02
CA SER A 226 -11.94 26.97 22.97
C SER A 226 -13.21 27.81 23.08
N GLN A 227 -14.25 27.38 22.36
CA GLN A 227 -15.61 27.94 22.43
C GLN A 227 -15.67 29.48 22.32
N ILE A 228 -15.09 30.02 21.24
CA ILE A 228 -15.38 31.39 20.82
C ILE A 228 -16.86 31.49 20.45
N LEU A 229 -17.54 32.47 21.02
CA LEU A 229 -18.90 32.86 20.65
C LEU A 229 -18.85 34.07 19.70
N HIS A 230 -19.46 33.92 18.54
CA HIS A 230 -19.71 35.01 17.61
C HIS A 230 -21.03 35.69 17.96
N THR A 231 -20.94 36.93 18.40
CA THR A 231 -22.05 37.76 18.89
C THR A 231 -21.96 39.11 18.18
N PRO A 232 -22.59 39.28 17.00
CA PRO A 232 -22.36 40.43 16.10
C PRO A 232 -22.60 41.82 16.72
N SER A 233 -23.34 41.88 17.82
CA SER A 233 -23.76 43.11 18.52
C SER A 233 -22.82 43.55 19.66
N ILE A 234 -21.66 42.91 19.85
CA ILE A 234 -20.60 43.42 20.73
C ILE A 234 -19.67 44.38 19.96
N SER A 235 -19.19 45.43 20.61
CA SER A 235 -18.34 46.45 19.97
C SER A 235 -16.84 46.07 19.91
N GLN A 236 -16.38 45.15 20.76
CA GLN A 236 -14.96 44.77 20.90
C GLN A 236 -14.81 43.25 21.06
N ASN A 237 -13.68 42.69 20.62
CA ASN A 237 -13.36 41.27 20.80
C ASN A 237 -12.73 41.05 22.19
N LEU A 238 -13.22 40.06 22.95
CA LEU A 238 -12.82 39.82 24.34
C LEU A 238 -12.15 38.46 24.53
N LEU A 239 -10.93 38.47 25.06
CA LEU A 239 -10.20 37.30 25.52
C LEU A 239 -10.46 37.10 27.01
N SER A 240 -11.40 36.21 27.33
CA SER A 240 -11.52 35.60 28.65
C SER A 240 -10.17 35.08 29.16
N VAL A 241 -9.64 35.73 30.19
CA VAL A 241 -8.35 35.37 30.81
C VAL A 241 -8.39 33.96 31.40
N SER A 242 -9.52 33.56 31.99
CA SER A 242 -9.71 32.24 32.60
C SER A 242 -9.69 31.12 31.56
N ASN A 243 -10.42 31.26 30.44
CA ASN A 243 -10.35 30.29 29.34
C ASN A 243 -8.96 30.31 28.67
N LEU A 244 -8.37 31.49 28.42
CA LEU A 244 -7.05 31.59 27.78
C LEU A 244 -5.94 30.87 28.56
N VAL A 245 -5.97 30.98 29.89
CA VAL A 245 -5.05 30.29 30.81
C VAL A 245 -5.28 28.79 30.83
N ARG A 246 -6.55 28.37 31.06
CA ARG A 246 -6.96 26.96 31.18
C ARG A 246 -6.64 26.17 29.91
N ASP A 247 -6.93 26.74 28.75
CA ASP A 247 -6.85 26.04 27.47
C ASP A 247 -5.38 25.85 26.98
N ASN A 248 -4.37 26.37 27.70
CA ASN A 248 -3.02 26.54 27.14
C ASN A 248 -1.80 26.23 28.05
N ASP A 249 -1.94 25.90 29.33
CA ASP A 249 -0.80 25.84 30.28
C ASP A 249 0.02 27.16 30.35
N ILE A 250 -0.64 28.31 30.49
CA ILE A 250 0.04 29.61 30.62
C ILE A 250 -0.37 30.33 31.90
N SER A 251 0.51 31.19 32.44
CA SER A 251 0.14 32.19 33.43
C SER A 251 0.29 33.59 32.84
N ILE A 252 -0.58 34.49 33.28
CA ILE A 252 -0.60 35.88 32.81
C ILE A 252 -0.28 36.76 34.01
N VAL A 253 0.76 37.58 33.89
CA VAL A 253 1.19 38.54 34.91
C VAL A 253 0.94 39.93 34.38
N PHE A 254 0.15 40.72 35.10
CA PHE A 254 -0.08 42.14 34.82
C PHE A 254 0.90 42.98 35.64
N ASP A 255 1.42 44.05 35.04
CA ASP A 255 2.31 45.04 35.65
C ASP A 255 1.83 46.46 35.29
N SER A 256 2.33 47.51 35.94
CA SER A 256 1.89 48.90 35.70
C SER A 256 2.18 49.44 34.29
N THR A 257 2.93 48.69 33.47
CA THR A 257 3.25 49.02 32.06
C THR A 257 2.50 48.13 31.05
N GLY A 258 1.90 47.01 31.48
CA GLY A 258 1.25 46.05 30.58
C GLY A 258 1.09 44.65 31.15
N PHE A 259 1.20 43.64 30.28
CA PHE A 259 0.93 42.24 30.63
C PHE A 259 1.92 41.29 29.97
N VAL A 260 2.21 40.16 30.62
CA VAL A 260 3.19 39.16 30.17
C VAL A 260 2.60 37.76 30.29
N PHE A 261 2.48 37.06 29.17
CA PHE A 261 2.15 35.64 29.14
C PHE A 261 3.43 34.84 29.38
N LYS A 262 3.38 33.89 30.32
CA LYS A 262 4.49 32.96 30.62
C LYS A 262 3.99 31.52 30.51
N ASP A 263 4.80 30.68 29.90
CA ASP A 263 4.57 29.24 29.81
C ASP A 263 4.68 28.61 31.20
N MET A 264 3.63 27.93 31.71
CA MET A 264 3.66 27.49 33.11
C MET A 264 4.67 26.37 33.39
N LYS A 265 5.04 25.58 32.38
CA LYS A 265 5.96 24.44 32.47
C LYS A 265 7.43 24.85 32.30
N SER A 266 7.73 25.78 31.39
CA SER A 266 9.11 26.26 31.12
C SER A 266 9.44 27.65 31.66
N LYS A 267 8.45 28.35 32.25
CA LYS A 267 8.49 29.75 32.74
C LYS A 267 8.92 30.81 31.73
N ARG A 268 9.07 30.43 30.44
CA ARG A 268 9.47 31.34 29.35
C ARG A 268 8.34 32.30 29.00
N ILE A 269 8.70 33.55 28.69
CA ILE A 269 7.76 34.55 28.18
C ILE A 269 7.31 34.14 26.77
N LEU A 270 6.00 34.07 26.57
CA LEU A 270 5.37 33.71 25.30
C LEU A 270 4.96 34.95 24.50
N LEU A 271 4.53 36.00 25.20
CA LEU A 271 4.09 37.30 24.67
C LEU A 271 4.19 38.37 25.78
N LYS A 272 4.50 39.64 25.42
CA LYS A 272 4.27 40.83 26.26
C LYS A 272 3.44 41.84 25.45
N GLY A 273 2.45 42.48 26.07
CA GLY A 273 1.67 43.58 25.51
C GLY A 273 1.59 44.78 26.47
N PRO A 274 1.24 45.97 25.97
CA PRO A 274 1.16 47.20 26.77
C PRO A 274 -0.16 47.33 27.53
N CYS A 275 -0.16 48.14 28.58
CA CYS A 275 -1.38 48.75 29.11
C CYS A 275 -1.64 50.06 28.35
N LYS A 276 -2.87 50.29 27.88
CA LYS A 276 -3.28 51.54 27.22
C LYS A 276 -4.63 51.97 27.81
N ASN A 277 -4.69 53.18 28.35
CA ASN A 277 -5.90 53.76 28.95
C ASN A 277 -6.57 52.87 30.01
N GLY A 278 -5.79 52.09 30.77
CA GLY A 278 -6.29 51.15 31.79
C GLY A 278 -6.75 49.79 31.26
N LEU A 279 -6.74 49.58 29.94
CA LEU A 279 -7.04 48.30 29.30
C LEU A 279 -5.77 47.61 28.80
N TYR A 280 -5.87 46.29 28.58
CA TYR A 280 -4.77 45.46 28.08
C TYR A 280 -5.08 44.97 26.64
N PRO A 281 -4.92 45.83 25.61
CA PRO A 281 -5.14 45.45 24.23
C PRO A 281 -4.04 44.52 23.71
N LEU A 282 -4.47 43.41 23.14
CA LEU A 282 -3.70 42.61 22.21
C LEU A 282 -4.07 43.08 20.80
N ALA A 283 -3.19 43.89 20.20
CA ALA A 283 -3.43 44.43 18.86
C ALA A 283 -3.71 43.32 17.85
N GLY A 284 -4.79 43.48 17.07
CA GLY A 284 -5.17 42.55 16.02
C GLY A 284 -4.05 42.49 14.97
N PHE A 285 -3.72 41.29 14.51
CA PHE A 285 -2.82 41.12 13.36
C PHE A 285 -3.58 41.50 12.10
N THR A 286 -3.63 42.80 11.81
CA THR A 286 -4.42 43.39 10.74
C THR A 286 -4.02 42.84 9.37
N GLN A 287 -4.87 41.94 8.86
CA GLN A 287 -5.17 41.93 7.43
C GLN A 287 -5.89 43.25 7.11
N SER A 288 -5.67 43.78 5.90
CA SER A 288 -6.41 44.92 5.38
C SER A 288 -6.88 44.61 3.96
N ASP A 289 -8.19 44.72 3.78
CA ASP A 289 -8.92 44.66 2.51
C ASP A 289 -8.66 45.95 1.68
N THR A 290 -9.09 46.13 0.43
CA THR A 290 -10.36 45.72 -0.20
C THR A 290 -10.25 45.55 -1.72
N HIS A 291 -11.22 44.84 -2.31
CA HIS A 291 -11.41 44.76 -3.76
C HIS A 291 -12.19 45.96 -4.31
N ARG A 292 -11.62 46.68 -5.30
CA ARG A 292 -12.25 47.04 -6.58
C ARG A 292 -11.28 47.84 -7.48
N GLY A 293 -11.15 47.43 -8.74
CA GLY A 293 -10.39 48.15 -9.77
C GLY A 293 -9.00 47.56 -10.07
N LEU A 294 -8.85 47.01 -11.28
CA LEU A 294 -7.62 46.44 -11.88
C LEU A 294 -7.01 45.21 -11.16
N THR A 295 -6.70 44.19 -11.96
CA THR A 295 -6.35 42.84 -11.51
C THR A 295 -4.90 42.70 -11.03
N ALA A 296 -4.70 42.27 -9.77
CA ALA A 296 -3.43 41.76 -9.27
C ALA A 296 -3.65 40.55 -8.36
N VAL A 297 -3.03 39.40 -8.68
CA VAL A 297 -3.18 38.15 -7.91
C VAL A 297 -2.16 38.09 -6.78
N SER A 298 -2.63 38.22 -5.52
CA SER A 298 -1.80 37.98 -4.34
C SER A 298 -1.56 36.48 -4.14
N GLN A 299 -0.39 36.01 -4.57
CA GLN A 299 -0.04 34.58 -4.49
C GLN A 299 0.36 34.19 -3.06
N SER A 300 -0.28 33.14 -2.53
CA SER A 300 0.14 32.55 -1.26
C SER A 300 1.57 32.01 -1.39
N ASN A 301 2.47 32.45 -0.51
CA ASN A 301 3.91 32.23 -0.67
C ASN A 301 4.36 30.83 -0.16
N SER A 302 3.64 29.80 -0.60
CA SER A 302 3.83 28.36 -0.31
C SER A 302 5.04 27.75 -1.03
N ARG A 303 5.59 28.48 -2.02
CA ARG A 303 6.66 28.05 -2.95
C ARG A 303 7.90 27.46 -2.25
N TRP A 304 8.16 27.77 -0.98
CA TRP A 304 9.24 27.13 -0.22
C TRP A 304 9.10 25.61 -0.04
N HIS A 305 7.87 25.08 0.01
CA HIS A 305 7.64 23.64 0.01
C HIS A 305 8.08 23.00 -1.32
N GLU A 306 7.86 23.68 -2.44
CA GLU A 306 8.23 23.24 -3.78
C GLU A 306 9.74 23.41 -4.06
N ARG A 307 10.31 24.59 -3.74
CA ARG A 307 11.75 24.94 -3.88
C ARG A 307 12.70 23.94 -3.19
N ILE A 308 12.26 23.32 -2.09
CA ILE A 308 13.07 22.39 -1.28
C ILE A 308 12.78 20.92 -1.66
N GLY A 309 11.93 20.66 -2.67
CA GLY A 309 11.68 19.30 -3.17
C GLY A 309 10.60 18.54 -2.38
N HIS A 310 9.58 19.26 -1.93
CA HIS A 310 8.44 18.72 -1.19
C HIS A 310 8.84 17.95 0.10
N PRO A 311 9.64 18.54 1.01
CA PRO A 311 9.93 17.94 2.32
C PRO A 311 8.70 18.00 3.25
N SER A 312 8.75 17.26 4.36
CA SER A 312 7.69 17.31 5.37
C SER A 312 7.69 18.63 6.15
N ASN A 313 6.53 19.03 6.67
CA ASN A 313 6.37 20.32 7.35
C ASN A 313 7.26 20.46 8.61
N HIS A 314 7.57 19.36 9.30
CA HIS A 314 8.54 19.35 10.40
C HIS A 314 9.96 19.73 9.95
N ILE A 315 10.36 19.30 8.74
CA ILE A 315 11.67 19.66 8.16
C ILE A 315 11.66 21.14 7.73
N LEU A 316 10.57 21.63 7.12
CA LEU A 316 10.42 23.05 6.79
C LEU A 316 10.48 23.94 8.04
N GLN A 317 9.80 23.56 9.12
CA GLN A 317 9.87 24.25 10.41
C GLN A 317 11.30 24.29 10.96
N HIS A 318 12.04 23.19 10.86
CA HIS A 318 13.44 23.16 11.29
C HIS A 318 14.35 24.05 10.41
N ILE A 319 14.17 24.07 9.09
CA ILE A 319 14.93 24.94 8.19
C ILE A 319 14.62 26.41 8.52
N SER A 320 13.34 26.77 8.66
CA SER A 320 12.90 28.12 9.01
C SER A 320 13.45 28.59 10.36
N LYS A 321 13.50 27.71 11.37
CA LYS A 321 14.02 28.03 12.71
C LYS A 321 15.54 28.30 12.71
N LYS A 322 16.29 27.73 11.77
CA LYS A 322 17.73 28.02 11.58
C LYS A 322 18.01 29.14 10.57
N ASN A 323 17.01 29.59 9.81
CA ASN A 323 17.16 30.57 8.73
C ASN A 323 15.93 31.51 8.70
N PRO A 324 15.76 32.40 9.70
CA PRO A 324 14.54 33.20 9.86
C PRO A 324 14.26 34.12 8.65
N ASP A 325 15.32 34.59 7.99
CA ASP A 325 15.25 35.53 6.85
C ASP A 325 14.50 34.98 5.64
N LEU A 326 14.40 33.65 5.52
CA LEU A 326 13.70 32.98 4.41
C LEU A 326 12.17 33.11 4.49
N ARG A 327 11.61 33.42 5.67
CA ARG A 327 10.15 33.60 5.90
C ARG A 327 9.30 32.45 5.32
N ILE A 328 9.67 31.21 5.65
CA ILE A 328 9.02 29.99 5.11
C ILE A 328 7.59 29.86 5.64
N SER A 329 6.61 29.76 4.72
CA SER A 329 5.22 29.40 5.05
C SER A 329 5.01 27.87 5.01
N PHE A 330 3.98 27.37 5.70
CA PHE A 330 3.73 25.94 5.87
C PHE A 330 2.39 25.52 5.26
N SER A 331 2.42 24.85 4.10
CA SER A 331 1.23 24.29 3.44
C SER A 331 0.88 22.90 4.00
N SER A 332 -0.37 22.70 4.47
CA SER A 332 -0.87 21.39 4.91
C SER A 332 -1.35 20.48 3.77
N ASN A 333 -1.74 21.06 2.64
CA ASN A 333 -2.31 20.34 1.49
C ASN A 333 -1.47 20.56 0.22
N CYS A 334 -0.69 19.55 -0.17
CA CYS A 334 -0.03 19.46 -1.47
C CYS A 334 -0.47 18.17 -2.18
N THR A 335 -1.06 18.29 -3.36
CA THR A 335 -1.61 17.15 -4.12
C THR A 335 -0.51 16.22 -4.63
N SER A 336 0.58 16.76 -5.19
CA SER A 336 1.74 15.98 -5.64
C SER A 336 2.32 15.11 -4.52
N CYS A 337 2.38 15.63 -3.28
CA CYS A 337 2.84 14.84 -2.13
C CYS A 337 1.93 13.65 -1.84
N LYS A 338 0.60 13.85 -1.84
CA LYS A 338 -0.38 12.79 -1.59
C LYS A 338 -0.34 11.70 -2.67
N LEU A 339 -0.12 12.08 -3.94
CA LEU A 339 -0.02 11.17 -5.08
C LEU A 339 1.31 10.39 -5.12
N CYS A 340 2.44 11.05 -4.86
CA CYS A 340 3.77 10.47 -5.12
C CYS A 340 4.51 9.93 -3.89
N LYS A 341 4.15 10.38 -2.67
CA LYS A 341 4.84 10.05 -1.39
C LYS A 341 3.95 9.27 -0.40
N ALA A 342 3.08 8.38 -0.93
CA ALA A 342 2.24 7.47 -0.13
C ALA A 342 2.97 6.14 0.15
N HIS A 343 3.06 5.74 1.44
CA HIS A 343 3.89 4.61 1.87
C HIS A 343 3.26 3.76 2.98
N LYS A 344 3.67 2.49 3.04
CA LYS A 344 3.41 1.57 4.15
C LYS A 344 4.33 1.91 5.34
N LEU A 345 3.91 1.59 6.56
CA LEU A 345 4.63 1.93 7.81
C LEU A 345 6.04 1.32 7.88
N LYS A 346 6.90 1.94 8.70
CA LYS A 346 8.33 1.64 8.83
C LYS A 346 8.63 0.26 9.42
N PHE A 347 9.76 -0.31 9.00
CA PHE A 347 10.46 -1.38 9.72
C PHE A 347 11.35 -0.80 10.84
N GLN A 348 11.88 -1.67 11.70
CA GLN A 348 12.76 -1.29 12.82
C GLN A 348 14.08 -0.65 12.35
N ASP A 349 14.60 0.29 13.14
CA ASP A 349 15.86 0.98 12.87
C ASP A 349 17.08 0.09 13.22
N SER A 350 17.93 -0.21 12.22
CA SER A 350 19.17 -0.97 12.40
C SER A 350 20.30 -0.07 12.91
N SER A 351 20.63 -0.16 14.21
CA SER A 351 21.65 0.68 14.85
C SER A 351 23.09 0.21 14.55
N ASN A 352 23.64 0.64 13.42
CA ASN A 352 25.09 0.68 13.18
C ASN A 352 25.41 1.76 12.13
N ARG A 353 25.86 2.93 12.58
CA ARG A 353 26.35 4.04 11.76
C ARG A 353 27.85 4.15 11.98
N LYS A 354 28.64 4.32 10.92
CA LYS A 354 30.08 4.57 11.01
C LYS A 354 30.37 5.91 11.68
N ASN A 355 31.59 6.08 12.19
CA ASN A 355 31.95 7.26 12.99
C ASN A 355 32.50 8.42 12.15
N TYR A 356 32.94 8.14 10.92
CA TYR A 356 33.63 9.12 10.07
C TYR A 356 33.23 9.02 8.59
N PRO A 357 33.22 10.13 7.83
CA PRO A 357 33.05 10.13 6.38
C PRO A 357 34.05 9.21 5.65
N LEU A 358 33.55 8.54 4.59
CA LEU A 358 34.25 7.61 3.70
C LEU A 358 34.75 6.29 4.32
N GLU A 359 34.37 6.01 5.57
CA GLU A 359 34.65 4.71 6.21
C GLU A 359 33.88 3.57 5.55
N LEU A 360 32.63 3.83 5.13
CA LEU A 360 31.77 2.90 4.39
C LEU A 360 30.92 3.68 3.38
N ILE A 361 31.03 3.33 2.10
CA ILE A 361 30.15 3.82 1.03
C ILE A 361 29.27 2.67 0.55
N HIS A 362 27.97 2.90 0.44
CA HIS A 362 27.04 2.02 -0.26
C HIS A 362 26.85 2.47 -1.71
N SER A 363 26.74 1.53 -2.64
CA SER A 363 26.56 1.78 -4.07
C SER A 363 25.51 0.85 -4.67
N ASP A 364 24.74 1.35 -5.62
CA ASP A 364 23.67 0.64 -6.35
C ASP A 364 23.39 1.34 -7.70
N VAL A 365 22.90 0.61 -8.70
CA VAL A 365 22.66 1.09 -10.07
C VAL A 365 21.19 0.94 -10.44
N TRP A 366 20.50 2.07 -10.52
CA TRP A 366 19.09 2.10 -10.91
C TRP A 366 18.91 2.14 -12.42
N GLY A 367 17.98 1.33 -12.90
CA GLY A 367 17.51 1.29 -14.28
C GLY A 367 17.40 -0.15 -14.83
N PRO A 368 16.93 -0.32 -16.08
CA PRO A 368 16.68 0.75 -17.04
C PRO A 368 15.45 1.60 -16.68
N SER A 369 15.53 2.89 -16.95
CA SER A 369 14.33 3.73 -16.98
C SER A 369 13.37 3.24 -18.06
N PRO A 370 12.04 3.20 -17.82
CA PRO A 370 11.04 2.88 -18.85
C PRO A 370 11.06 3.84 -20.05
N VAL A 371 11.58 5.05 -19.87
CA VAL A 371 11.73 6.07 -20.91
C VAL A 371 13.18 6.61 -20.84
N PRO A 372 13.94 6.68 -21.96
CA PRO A 372 15.25 7.31 -21.96
C PRO A 372 15.13 8.80 -21.57
N SER A 373 16.18 9.38 -20.96
CA SER A 373 16.17 10.82 -20.72
C SER A 373 16.22 11.60 -22.03
N HIS A 374 15.93 12.90 -21.99
CA HIS A 374 16.04 13.78 -23.17
C HIS A 374 17.48 13.92 -23.70
N GLN A 375 18.47 13.34 -23.01
CA GLN A 375 19.88 13.25 -23.42
C GLN A 375 20.32 11.80 -23.72
N GLY A 376 19.39 10.83 -23.74
CA GLY A 376 19.63 9.42 -24.08
C GLY A 376 19.99 8.49 -22.93
N PHE A 377 20.24 9.01 -21.72
CA PHE A 377 20.61 8.18 -20.56
C PHE A 377 19.48 7.23 -20.15
N ARG A 378 19.85 6.02 -19.69
CA ARG A 378 18.89 4.97 -19.30
C ARG A 378 19.08 4.48 -17.86
N TYR A 379 20.20 4.77 -17.22
CA TYR A 379 20.54 4.32 -15.88
C TYR A 379 21.17 5.47 -15.06
N TYR A 380 21.27 5.28 -13.74
CA TYR A 380 22.16 6.09 -12.90
C TYR A 380 22.72 5.28 -11.74
N ILE A 381 23.95 5.61 -11.33
CA ILE A 381 24.60 5.06 -10.14
C ILE A 381 24.57 6.09 -9.03
N ILE A 382 24.39 5.62 -7.78
CA ILE A 382 24.59 6.44 -6.59
C ILE A 382 25.70 5.88 -5.72
N PHE A 383 26.45 6.79 -5.10
CA PHE A 383 27.35 6.47 -3.99
C PHE A 383 26.80 7.17 -2.75
N VAL A 384 26.64 6.44 -1.65
CA VAL A 384 26.03 6.93 -0.40
C VAL A 384 26.97 6.68 0.77
N ASP A 385 27.51 7.75 1.36
CA ASP A 385 28.35 7.66 2.56
C ASP A 385 27.50 7.28 3.78
N ASP A 386 27.93 6.27 4.55
CA ASP A 386 27.18 5.79 5.71
C ASP A 386 27.14 6.81 6.86
N TYR A 387 28.23 7.56 7.07
CA TYR A 387 28.27 8.56 8.14
C TYR A 387 27.35 9.75 7.84
N SER A 388 27.60 10.49 6.77
CA SER A 388 26.91 11.76 6.46
C SER A 388 25.54 11.56 5.83
N ARG A 389 25.28 10.38 5.25
CA ARG A 389 24.17 10.10 4.33
C ARG A 389 24.19 10.97 3.07
N PHE A 390 25.31 11.62 2.75
CA PHE A 390 25.50 12.35 1.50
C PHE A 390 25.43 11.39 0.31
N THR A 391 24.93 11.87 -0.83
CA THR A 391 24.75 11.05 -2.03
C THR A 391 25.29 11.73 -3.26
N TRP A 392 26.29 11.11 -3.88
CA TRP A 392 26.71 11.44 -5.23
C TRP A 392 25.84 10.66 -6.20
N PHE A 393 25.47 11.29 -7.32
CA PHE A 393 24.61 10.75 -8.37
C PHE A 393 25.33 10.94 -9.70
N PHE A 394 25.43 9.90 -10.50
CA PHE A 394 26.06 9.97 -11.81
C PHE A 394 25.17 9.30 -12.88
N PRO A 395 24.87 9.98 -14.00
CA PRO A 395 24.10 9.43 -15.09
C PRO A 395 24.92 8.38 -15.86
N LEU A 396 24.29 7.31 -16.33
CA LEU A 396 24.94 6.24 -17.10
C LEU A 396 24.13 5.91 -18.37
N MET A 397 24.83 5.75 -19.50
CA MET A 397 24.21 5.30 -20.75
C MET A 397 23.99 3.77 -20.69
N PHE A 398 24.99 3.06 -20.18
CA PHE A 398 25.02 1.61 -20.03
C PHE A 398 25.49 1.21 -18.62
N LYS A 399 25.09 0.02 -18.14
CA LYS A 399 25.54 -0.49 -16.81
C LYS A 399 27.06 -0.72 -16.73
N SER A 400 27.72 -0.97 -17.85
CA SER A 400 29.19 -1.07 -17.96
C SER A 400 29.94 0.16 -17.44
N ASP A 401 29.35 1.34 -17.62
CA ASP A 401 29.99 2.63 -17.40
C ASP A 401 30.30 2.87 -15.90
N ALA A 402 29.58 2.15 -15.02
CA ALA A 402 29.70 2.21 -13.56
C ALA A 402 31.13 2.01 -13.04
N THR A 403 31.93 1.16 -13.70
CA THR A 403 33.33 0.93 -13.29
C THR A 403 34.20 2.16 -13.50
N HIS A 404 34.14 2.78 -14.69
CA HIS A 404 34.88 4.00 -15.00
C HIS A 404 34.40 5.18 -14.15
N VAL A 405 33.08 5.30 -13.92
CA VAL A 405 32.49 6.31 -13.05
C VAL A 405 32.94 6.14 -11.59
N PHE A 406 33.04 4.92 -11.08
CA PHE A 406 33.60 4.68 -9.73
C PHE A 406 35.07 5.09 -9.63
N MET A 407 35.92 4.73 -10.59
CA MET A 407 37.34 5.13 -10.60
C MET A 407 37.52 6.65 -10.55
N ASN A 408 36.72 7.36 -11.36
CA ASN A 408 36.71 8.83 -11.38
C ASN A 408 36.14 9.41 -10.08
N PHE A 409 35.09 8.82 -9.51
CA PHE A 409 34.55 9.22 -8.21
C PHE A 409 35.58 9.08 -7.08
N VAL A 410 36.33 7.97 -7.02
CA VAL A 410 37.42 7.79 -6.04
C VAL A 410 38.48 8.89 -6.21
N ASN A 411 39.00 9.05 -7.42
CA ASN A 411 40.05 10.04 -7.72
C ASN A 411 39.59 11.51 -7.54
N PHE A 412 38.28 11.77 -7.55
CA PHE A 412 37.66 13.04 -7.19
C PHE A 412 37.54 13.20 -5.66
N ILE A 413 36.83 12.28 -4.99
CA ILE A 413 36.45 12.47 -3.58
C ILE A 413 37.63 12.40 -2.62
N GLU A 414 38.66 11.60 -2.94
CA GLU A 414 39.90 11.56 -2.16
C GLU A 414 40.59 12.93 -2.15
N ARG A 415 40.56 13.68 -3.27
CA ARG A 415 41.09 15.05 -3.36
C ARG A 415 40.20 16.08 -2.65
N GLN A 416 38.87 15.97 -2.79
CA GLN A 416 37.94 16.94 -2.19
C GLN A 416 37.84 16.85 -0.66
N THR A 417 38.21 15.71 -0.06
CA THR A 417 38.04 15.45 1.37
C THR A 417 39.33 15.19 2.12
N ASN A 418 40.44 14.98 1.41
CA ASN A 418 41.72 14.48 1.92
C ASN A 418 41.57 13.18 2.77
N ARG A 419 40.62 12.33 2.39
CA ARG A 419 40.29 11.05 3.05
C ARG A 419 40.16 9.95 2.01
N LYS A 420 40.70 8.77 2.31
CA LYS A 420 40.59 7.58 1.46
C LYS A 420 39.32 6.79 1.77
N ILE A 421 38.75 6.17 0.74
CA ILE A 421 37.62 5.24 0.88
C ILE A 421 38.13 3.94 1.51
N LYS A 422 37.55 3.49 2.62
CA LYS A 422 37.97 2.25 3.29
C LYS A 422 37.18 1.02 2.83
N VAL A 423 35.86 1.13 2.83
CA VAL A 423 34.95 0.02 2.48
C VAL A 423 33.92 0.50 1.45
N LEU A 424 33.75 -0.27 0.39
CA LEU A 424 32.63 -0.14 -0.54
C LEU A 424 31.68 -1.32 -0.34
N ARG A 425 30.39 -1.07 -0.16
CA ARG A 425 29.34 -2.10 -0.21
C ARG A 425 28.47 -1.94 -1.45
N THR A 426 28.28 -3.04 -2.17
CA THR A 426 27.43 -3.13 -3.36
C THR A 426 26.39 -4.22 -3.18
N ASP A 427 25.48 -4.33 -4.14
CA ASP A 427 24.75 -5.57 -4.38
C ASP A 427 25.67 -6.64 -5.03
N GLY A 428 25.09 -7.73 -5.52
CA GLY A 428 25.79 -8.76 -6.30
C GLY A 428 25.86 -8.46 -7.81
N GLY A 429 25.76 -7.19 -8.23
CA GLY A 429 25.68 -6.80 -9.64
C GLY A 429 26.93 -7.11 -10.45
N GLY A 430 26.75 -7.54 -11.70
CA GLY A 430 27.85 -7.85 -12.62
C GLY A 430 28.74 -6.65 -12.93
N GLU A 431 28.17 -5.44 -12.88
CA GLU A 431 28.87 -4.16 -13.00
C GLU A 431 29.94 -3.94 -11.91
N TYR A 432 29.81 -4.56 -10.74
CA TYR A 432 30.76 -4.47 -9.63
C TYR A 432 31.68 -5.70 -9.50
N ILE A 433 31.33 -6.83 -10.14
CA ILE A 433 32.05 -8.11 -10.01
C ILE A 433 33.13 -8.29 -11.10
N ASN A 434 33.17 -7.44 -12.12
CA ASN A 434 34.15 -7.54 -13.22
C ASN A 434 35.63 -7.42 -12.75
N GLN A 435 36.55 -7.96 -13.55
CA GLN A 435 37.98 -8.04 -13.19
C GLN A 435 38.63 -6.66 -13.00
N GLN A 436 38.29 -5.67 -13.84
CA GLN A 436 38.86 -4.32 -13.79
C GLN A 436 38.47 -3.60 -12.48
N PHE A 437 37.23 -3.78 -12.03
CA PHE A 437 36.73 -3.26 -10.76
C PHE A 437 37.41 -3.91 -9.54
N GLN A 438 37.59 -5.24 -9.58
CA GLN A 438 38.32 -5.97 -8.53
C GLN A 438 39.82 -5.61 -8.50
N GLN A 439 40.45 -5.40 -9.65
CA GLN A 439 41.85 -4.96 -9.73
C GLN A 439 42.01 -3.55 -9.15
N PHE A 440 41.13 -2.60 -9.52
CA PHE A 440 41.19 -1.23 -9.01
C PHE A 440 40.93 -1.13 -7.51
N THR A 441 39.91 -1.83 -6.98
CA THR A 441 39.64 -1.83 -5.54
C THR A 441 40.80 -2.43 -4.74
N ARG A 442 41.40 -3.54 -5.20
CA ARG A 442 42.63 -4.10 -4.59
C ARG A 442 43.80 -3.12 -4.66
N ALA A 443 44.07 -2.51 -5.82
CA ALA A 443 45.19 -1.57 -6.00
C ALA A 443 45.05 -0.29 -5.15
N LYS A 444 43.82 0.16 -4.87
CA LYS A 444 43.52 1.28 -3.96
C LYS A 444 43.43 0.87 -2.47
N GLY A 445 43.45 -0.43 -2.15
CA GLY A 445 43.27 -0.95 -0.80
C GLY A 445 41.83 -0.86 -0.26
N ILE A 446 40.83 -0.75 -1.15
CA ILE A 446 39.41 -0.63 -0.78
C ILE A 446 38.83 -2.03 -0.55
N LEU A 447 38.28 -2.26 0.65
CA LEU A 447 37.54 -3.50 0.93
C LEU A 447 36.18 -3.48 0.23
N HIS A 448 36.03 -4.27 -0.82
CA HIS A 448 34.75 -4.45 -1.51
C HIS A 448 33.91 -5.55 -0.83
N GLN A 449 32.70 -5.20 -0.40
CA GLN A 449 31.70 -6.08 0.21
C GLN A 449 30.48 -6.19 -0.72
N THR A 450 30.17 -7.39 -1.21
CA THR A 450 28.92 -7.67 -1.93
C THR A 450 27.86 -8.20 -0.96
N SER A 451 26.59 -7.82 -1.12
CA SER A 451 25.48 -8.49 -0.41
C SER A 451 25.45 -9.99 -0.75
N CYS A 452 25.11 -10.85 0.21
CA CYS A 452 24.88 -12.27 -0.05
C CYS A 452 23.72 -12.48 -1.06
N PRO A 453 23.76 -13.54 -1.88
CA PRO A 453 22.65 -13.87 -2.77
C PRO A 453 21.32 -14.02 -2.02
N TYR A 454 20.25 -13.45 -2.58
CA TYR A 454 18.89 -13.44 -2.01
C TYR A 454 18.72 -12.66 -0.68
N THR A 455 19.70 -11.86 -0.23
CA THR A 455 19.54 -10.93 0.91
C THR A 455 19.87 -9.47 0.56
N PRO A 456 19.11 -8.83 -0.36
CA PRO A 456 19.35 -7.45 -0.80
C PRO A 456 19.30 -6.42 0.34
N GLU A 457 18.65 -6.75 1.47
CA GLU A 457 18.54 -5.90 2.66
C GLU A 457 19.91 -5.50 3.22
N GLN A 458 20.96 -6.29 2.98
CA GLN A 458 22.35 -5.99 3.38
C GLN A 458 22.92 -4.73 2.71
N ASN A 459 22.40 -4.35 1.53
CA ASN A 459 22.68 -3.07 0.86
C ASN A 459 21.49 -2.08 0.93
N GLY A 460 20.49 -2.35 1.77
CA GLY A 460 19.23 -1.60 1.84
C GLY A 460 19.34 -0.11 2.15
N LEU A 461 20.53 0.43 2.46
CA LEU A 461 20.76 1.88 2.48
C LEU A 461 20.61 2.49 1.08
N ALA A 462 21.22 1.88 0.07
CA ALA A 462 21.20 2.37 -1.31
C ALA A 462 19.79 2.26 -1.89
N GLU A 463 19.13 1.11 -1.70
CA GLU A 463 17.70 0.89 -2.02
C GLU A 463 16.79 1.96 -1.40
N ARG A 464 16.92 2.24 -0.09
CA ARG A 464 16.18 3.31 0.59
C ARG A 464 16.50 4.70 0.05
N LYS A 465 17.73 4.94 -0.44
CA LYS A 465 18.12 6.21 -1.06
C LYS A 465 17.55 6.36 -2.48
N HIS A 466 17.59 5.31 -3.31
CA HIS A 466 16.91 5.28 -4.61
C HIS A 466 15.41 5.56 -4.47
N ARG A 467 14.75 4.90 -3.50
CA ARG A 467 13.35 5.13 -3.14
C ARG A 467 13.07 6.62 -2.87
N HIS A 468 13.84 7.25 -1.97
CA HIS A 468 13.68 8.67 -1.62
C HIS A 468 13.98 9.65 -2.77
N ILE A 469 14.98 9.33 -3.62
CA ILE A 469 15.26 10.09 -4.84
C ILE A 469 14.07 9.99 -5.81
N MET A 470 13.56 8.79 -6.08
CA MET A 470 12.47 8.58 -7.06
C MET A 470 11.09 9.06 -6.57
N GLU A 471 10.83 9.10 -5.26
CA GLU A 471 9.70 9.83 -4.66
C GLU A 471 9.79 11.33 -4.92
N THR A 472 10.96 11.92 -4.69
CA THR A 472 11.19 13.35 -4.88
C THR A 472 11.14 13.71 -6.37
N THR A 473 11.78 12.91 -7.22
CA THR A 473 11.76 13.01 -8.69
C THR A 473 10.33 13.04 -9.22
N ARG A 474 9.47 12.09 -8.78
CA ARG A 474 8.05 12.06 -9.16
C ARG A 474 7.30 13.29 -8.69
N THR A 475 7.52 13.79 -7.46
CA THR A 475 6.89 15.07 -7.06
C THR A 475 7.36 16.27 -7.88
N LEU A 476 8.65 16.36 -8.24
CA LEU A 476 9.17 17.47 -9.04
C LEU A 476 8.58 17.47 -10.46
N LEU A 477 8.51 16.29 -11.11
CA LEU A 477 7.88 16.16 -12.43
C LEU A 477 6.37 16.47 -12.37
N GLN A 478 5.66 15.89 -11.39
CA GLN A 478 4.20 16.03 -11.27
C GLN A 478 3.77 17.47 -10.98
N THR A 479 4.45 18.16 -10.06
CA THR A 479 4.17 19.58 -9.76
C THR A 479 4.41 20.47 -11.00
N ALA A 480 5.50 20.21 -11.73
CA ALA A 480 5.85 20.98 -12.93
C ALA A 480 5.07 20.60 -14.19
N HIS A 481 4.27 19.52 -14.16
CA HIS A 481 3.67 18.88 -15.33
C HIS A 481 4.71 18.51 -16.41
N MET A 482 5.97 18.27 -15.99
CA MET A 482 7.10 18.01 -16.89
C MET A 482 7.03 16.60 -17.50
N PRO A 483 7.22 16.45 -18.82
CA PRO A 483 7.28 15.15 -19.48
C PRO A 483 8.32 14.20 -18.86
N SER A 484 8.02 12.90 -18.88
CA SER A 484 8.83 11.85 -18.24
C SER A 484 10.27 11.75 -18.76
N VAL A 485 10.57 12.25 -19.97
CA VAL A 485 11.94 12.34 -20.52
C VAL A 485 12.88 13.24 -19.69
N PHE A 486 12.35 14.12 -18.83
CA PHE A 486 13.16 14.94 -17.91
C PHE A 486 13.40 14.27 -16.54
N TRP A 487 13.20 12.94 -16.44
CA TRP A 487 13.40 12.20 -15.19
C TRP A 487 14.82 12.35 -14.64
N LEU A 488 15.83 12.49 -15.50
CA LEU A 488 17.23 12.58 -15.09
C LEU A 488 17.53 13.94 -14.43
N GLU A 489 17.05 15.02 -15.05
CA GLU A 489 17.18 16.40 -14.57
C GLU A 489 16.43 16.58 -13.24
N ALA A 490 15.25 15.95 -13.13
CA ALA A 490 14.47 15.89 -11.90
C ALA A 490 15.17 15.05 -10.81
N ALA A 491 15.79 13.91 -11.14
CA ALA A 491 16.51 13.07 -10.18
C ALA A 491 17.84 13.68 -9.70
N HIS A 492 18.53 14.40 -10.59
CA HIS A 492 19.71 15.19 -10.26
C HIS A 492 19.34 16.33 -9.30
N THR A 493 18.27 17.07 -9.63
CA THR A 493 17.73 18.15 -8.77
C THR A 493 17.23 17.61 -7.43
N ALA A 494 16.54 16.48 -7.42
CA ALA A 494 16.12 15.79 -6.20
C ALA A 494 17.32 15.46 -5.31
N THR A 495 18.40 14.89 -5.86
CA THR A 495 19.61 14.57 -5.09
C THR A 495 20.30 15.83 -4.54
N TYR A 496 20.39 16.89 -5.35
CA TYR A 496 20.93 18.20 -4.94
C TYR A 496 20.17 18.79 -3.73
N LEU A 497 18.84 18.66 -3.71
CA LEU A 497 17.97 19.14 -2.62
C LEU A 497 18.04 18.21 -1.39
N ILE A 498 18.02 16.89 -1.58
CA ILE A 498 18.13 15.88 -0.52
C ILE A 498 19.44 16.06 0.27
N ASN A 499 20.58 16.30 -0.40
CA ASN A 499 21.86 16.52 0.28
C ASN A 499 21.90 17.81 1.12
N ARG A 500 21.03 18.78 0.85
CA ARG A 500 20.93 20.06 1.59
C ARG A 500 19.86 20.02 2.69
N THR A 501 18.99 19.01 2.68
CA THR A 501 17.85 18.90 3.58
C THR A 501 18.22 18.11 4.86
N PRO A 502 17.97 18.64 6.08
CA PRO A 502 18.24 17.91 7.32
C PRO A 502 17.23 16.79 7.55
N SER A 503 17.67 15.65 8.11
CA SER A 503 16.81 14.49 8.41
C SER A 503 16.90 14.04 9.88
N VAL A 504 15.90 13.29 10.34
CA VAL A 504 15.94 12.65 11.68
C VAL A 504 17.15 11.71 11.81
N THR A 505 17.44 10.95 10.75
CA THR A 505 18.58 10.01 10.65
C THR A 505 19.97 10.67 10.61
N THR A 506 20.02 11.99 10.58
CA THR A 506 21.25 12.82 10.58
C THR A 506 21.27 13.79 11.76
N ASN A 507 20.44 13.56 12.79
CA ASN A 507 20.25 14.43 13.96
C ASN A 507 19.89 15.89 13.56
N TYR A 508 19.14 16.05 12.48
CA TYR A 508 18.75 17.32 11.86
C TYR A 508 19.92 18.23 11.42
N ILE A 509 21.04 17.61 11.04
CA ILE A 509 22.15 18.25 10.33
C ILE A 509 22.04 17.83 8.84
N SER A 510 22.26 18.74 7.89
CA SER A 510 22.17 18.34 6.47
C SER A 510 23.32 17.41 6.08
N PRO A 511 23.13 16.47 5.13
CA PRO A 511 24.22 15.65 4.62
C PRO A 511 25.42 16.46 4.11
N LEU A 512 25.18 17.60 3.44
CA LEU A 512 26.23 18.54 3.01
C LEU A 512 27.07 19.04 4.20
N GLN A 513 26.43 19.41 5.31
CA GLN A 513 27.10 19.89 6.51
C GLN A 513 27.84 18.74 7.24
N LEU A 514 27.32 17.51 7.24
CA LEU A 514 28.02 16.35 7.80
C LEU A 514 29.22 15.88 6.95
N MET A 515 29.18 16.09 5.64
CA MET A 515 30.21 15.61 4.71
C MET A 515 31.37 16.62 4.55
N PHE A 516 31.05 17.91 4.51
CA PHE A 516 32.01 18.98 4.17
C PHE A 516 32.02 20.15 5.18
N ASN A 517 31.44 19.99 6.37
CA ASN A 517 31.27 21.04 7.41
C ASN A 517 30.63 22.36 6.91
N THR A 518 30.02 22.35 5.73
CA THR A 518 29.51 23.54 5.04
C THR A 518 28.01 23.68 5.27
N THR A 519 27.58 24.82 5.81
CA THR A 519 26.15 25.13 6.02
C THR A 519 25.44 25.35 4.67
N PRO A 520 24.27 24.71 4.44
CA PRO A 520 23.52 24.91 3.21
C PRO A 520 22.83 26.29 3.20
N SER A 521 23.13 27.12 2.20
CA SER A 521 22.24 28.22 1.84
C SER A 521 21.04 27.68 1.05
N TYR A 522 19.87 28.30 1.27
CA TYR A 522 18.61 27.98 0.60
C TYR A 522 18.10 29.15 -0.27
N ALA A 523 18.70 30.34 -0.16
CA ALA A 523 18.18 31.57 -0.78
C ALA A 523 18.19 31.54 -2.33
N HIS A 524 19.06 30.71 -2.93
CA HIS A 524 19.15 30.49 -4.37
C HIS A 524 18.25 29.36 -4.89
N LEU A 525 17.46 28.70 -4.03
CA LEU A 525 16.61 27.59 -4.48
C LEU A 525 15.37 28.09 -5.22
N LYS A 526 15.02 27.40 -6.32
CA LYS A 526 13.93 27.74 -7.23
C LYS A 526 13.04 26.53 -7.51
N VAL A 527 11.76 26.78 -7.79
CA VAL A 527 10.79 25.72 -8.10
C VAL A 527 11.13 25.05 -9.43
N PHE A 528 11.41 23.73 -9.39
CA PHE A 528 11.74 22.95 -10.59
C PHE A 528 10.64 23.02 -11.65
N GLY A 529 11.03 23.09 -12.92
CA GLY A 529 10.13 23.15 -14.07
C GLY A 529 9.34 24.46 -14.23
N SER A 530 9.60 25.46 -13.38
CA SER A 530 9.05 26.80 -13.57
C SER A 530 9.69 27.51 -14.78
N GLU A 531 8.96 28.49 -15.30
CA GLU A 531 9.43 29.38 -16.36
C GLU A 531 10.57 30.29 -15.89
N CYS A 532 11.60 30.43 -16.71
CA CYS A 532 12.79 31.21 -16.39
C CYS A 532 13.39 31.91 -17.63
N PHE A 533 14.02 33.04 -17.38
CA PHE A 533 14.51 33.99 -18.39
C PHE A 533 16.01 34.24 -18.17
N PRO A 534 16.90 33.39 -18.74
CA PRO A 534 18.35 33.60 -18.70
C PRO A 534 18.78 34.76 -19.61
N LEU A 535 19.62 35.66 -19.09
CA LEU A 535 20.18 36.78 -19.84
C LEU A 535 20.98 36.32 -21.07
N SER A 536 20.56 36.75 -22.26
CA SER A 536 21.25 36.49 -23.53
C SER A 536 22.57 37.26 -23.61
N PRO A 537 23.70 36.60 -23.99
CA PRO A 537 25.00 37.26 -24.15
C PRO A 537 24.97 38.43 -25.15
N PRO A 538 25.78 39.49 -24.96
CA PRO A 538 25.79 40.66 -25.84
C PRO A 538 26.08 40.38 -27.31
N HIS A 539 26.83 39.32 -27.63
CA HIS A 539 27.17 38.93 -29.00
C HIS A 539 26.04 38.16 -29.72
N ASN A 540 25.05 37.63 -28.99
CA ASN A 540 23.89 36.91 -29.55
C ASN A 540 22.65 37.82 -29.68
N ARG A 541 22.82 39.15 -29.65
CA ARG A 541 21.71 40.12 -29.69
C ARG A 541 22.12 41.40 -30.41
N THR A 542 21.25 41.92 -31.27
CA THR A 542 21.34 43.29 -31.77
C THR A 542 20.85 44.28 -30.70
N LYS A 543 21.08 45.59 -30.89
CA LYS A 543 20.60 46.64 -29.97
C LYS A 543 19.08 46.64 -29.73
N LEU A 544 18.30 46.09 -30.68
CA LEU A 544 16.83 46.07 -30.64
C LEU A 544 16.24 44.69 -30.28
N SER A 545 17.03 43.62 -30.32
CA SER A 545 16.52 42.26 -30.05
C SER A 545 16.37 41.95 -28.55
N PRO A 546 15.43 41.06 -28.15
CA PRO A 546 15.19 40.72 -26.75
C PRO A 546 16.44 40.26 -25.99
N THR A 547 16.59 40.76 -24.76
CA THR A 547 17.76 40.48 -23.90
C THR A 547 17.71 39.11 -23.19
N SER A 548 16.65 38.33 -23.39
CA SER A 548 16.47 36.98 -22.84
C SER A 548 15.54 36.14 -23.74
N THR A 549 15.53 34.82 -23.55
CA THR A 549 14.57 33.90 -24.18
C THR A 549 13.83 33.09 -23.11
N PRO A 550 12.55 32.71 -23.31
CA PRO A 550 11.81 31.90 -22.36
C PRO A 550 12.34 30.45 -22.32
N CYS A 551 12.65 29.99 -21.11
CA CYS A 551 13.20 28.68 -20.82
C CYS A 551 12.46 28.00 -19.65
N VAL A 552 12.69 26.71 -19.46
CA VAL A 552 12.21 25.93 -18.33
C VAL A 552 13.36 25.66 -17.37
N PHE A 553 13.18 25.85 -16.07
CA PHE A 553 14.22 25.57 -15.08
C PHE A 553 14.36 24.07 -14.81
N ILE A 554 15.53 23.50 -15.15
CA ILE A 554 15.78 22.04 -15.06
C ILE A 554 16.87 21.67 -14.03
N GLY A 555 17.21 22.57 -13.11
CA GLY A 555 18.12 22.28 -11.99
C GLY A 555 19.39 23.13 -11.95
N TYR A 556 20.31 22.76 -11.07
CA TYR A 556 21.53 23.52 -10.78
C TYR A 556 22.73 22.96 -11.57
N SER A 557 23.76 23.77 -11.79
CA SER A 557 25.04 23.31 -12.33
C SER A 557 26.04 23.06 -11.20
N ASP A 558 26.82 21.98 -11.29
CA ASP A 558 27.84 21.63 -10.30
C ASP A 558 29.19 22.30 -10.60
N ASN A 559 29.50 22.51 -11.88
CA ASN A 559 30.75 23.12 -12.34
C ASN A 559 30.69 24.66 -12.39
N GLN A 560 29.49 25.26 -12.34
CA GLN A 560 29.28 26.70 -12.49
C GLN A 560 28.25 27.20 -11.48
N LYS A 561 28.47 28.39 -10.90
CA LYS A 561 27.53 29.04 -9.97
C LYS A 561 26.34 29.65 -10.72
N GLY A 562 25.49 28.79 -11.30
CA GLY A 562 24.34 29.16 -12.12
C GLY A 562 23.28 28.06 -12.25
N TYR A 563 22.18 28.42 -12.89
CA TYR A 563 20.99 27.61 -13.12
C TYR A 563 20.99 27.02 -14.54
N ARG A 564 20.58 25.76 -14.69
CA ARG A 564 20.34 25.11 -15.98
C ARG A 564 18.92 25.42 -16.46
N CYS A 565 18.84 26.02 -17.64
CA CYS A 565 17.62 26.52 -18.25
C CYS A 565 17.45 25.84 -19.63
N PHE A 566 16.36 25.10 -19.83
CA PHE A 566 16.07 24.40 -21.08
C PHE A 566 15.22 25.28 -22.00
N ASN A 567 15.75 25.66 -23.17
CA ASN A 567 15.01 26.40 -24.18
C ASN A 567 14.17 25.43 -25.02
N ARG A 568 12.83 25.57 -24.96
CA ARG A 568 11.86 24.70 -25.66
C ARG A 568 11.87 24.82 -27.18
N SER A 569 12.25 25.98 -27.72
CA SER A 569 12.25 26.23 -29.18
C SER A 569 13.50 25.68 -29.87
N THR A 570 14.63 25.61 -29.16
CA THR A 570 15.91 25.13 -29.70
C THR A 570 16.34 23.77 -29.15
N ASN A 571 15.60 23.20 -28.19
CA ASN A 571 15.96 21.98 -27.42
C ASN A 571 17.36 22.02 -26.77
N ARG A 572 17.87 23.22 -26.43
CA ARG A 572 19.22 23.40 -25.84
C ARG A 572 19.14 23.73 -24.36
N VAL A 573 20.11 23.24 -23.59
CA VAL A 573 20.32 23.61 -22.18
C VAL A 573 21.35 24.74 -22.11
N ILE A 574 20.95 25.84 -21.49
CA ILE A 574 21.79 27.02 -21.23
C ILE A 574 22.07 27.07 -19.72
N THR A 575 23.31 27.32 -19.31
CA THR A 575 23.63 27.61 -17.90
C THR A 575 23.86 29.11 -17.74
N SER A 576 23.16 29.75 -16.80
CA SER A 576 23.35 31.18 -16.50
C SER A 576 23.22 31.48 -15.01
N ARG A 577 23.99 32.47 -14.54
CA ARG A 577 23.84 33.07 -13.20
C ARG A 577 22.72 34.12 -13.16
N HIS A 578 22.55 34.85 -14.26
CA HIS A 578 21.59 35.95 -14.38
C HIS A 578 20.32 35.41 -15.04
N VAL A 579 19.37 34.99 -14.19
CA VAL A 579 18.12 34.35 -14.59
C VAL A 579 16.99 34.93 -13.75
N GLN A 580 15.98 35.50 -14.40
CA GLN A 580 14.73 35.89 -13.76
C GLN A 580 13.75 34.71 -13.79
N PHE A 581 12.99 34.49 -12.72
CA PHE A 581 12.12 33.31 -12.58
C PHE A 581 10.67 33.73 -12.38
N ASN A 582 9.77 33.05 -13.10
CA ASN A 582 8.33 33.10 -12.89
C ASN A 582 7.90 31.78 -12.23
N GLU A 583 8.15 31.67 -10.92
CA GLU A 583 7.93 30.43 -10.12
C GLU A 583 6.46 30.02 -9.95
N SER A 584 5.55 30.67 -10.69
CA SER A 584 4.12 30.37 -10.77
C SER A 584 3.64 30.07 -12.19
N SER A 585 4.51 30.17 -13.20
CA SER A 585 4.27 29.70 -14.57
C SER A 585 5.00 28.38 -14.79
N PHE A 586 4.26 27.39 -15.31
CA PHE A 586 4.77 26.06 -15.62
C PHE A 586 4.52 25.80 -17.11
N PRO A 587 5.51 25.96 -18.00
CA PRO A 587 5.29 25.97 -19.44
C PRO A 587 4.71 24.67 -20.05
N TYR A 588 4.71 23.56 -19.30
CA TYR A 588 4.10 22.29 -19.69
C TYR A 588 2.66 22.08 -19.15
N MET A 589 2.12 23.01 -18.35
CA MET A 589 0.77 22.89 -17.76
C MET A 589 -0.36 23.27 -18.73
N GLN A 590 -0.06 23.95 -19.84
CA GLN A 590 -1.05 24.49 -20.79
C GLN A 590 -1.19 23.67 -22.10
N THR A 591 -0.89 22.37 -22.10
CA THR A 591 -1.13 21.51 -23.27
C THR A 591 -2.57 20.98 -23.30
N MET A 592 -3.52 21.90 -23.47
CA MET A 592 -4.90 21.67 -23.88
C MET A 592 -5.16 22.57 -25.10
N PRO A 593 -5.20 22.03 -26.33
CA PRO A 593 -5.61 22.80 -27.49
C PRO A 593 -7.08 23.23 -27.34
N PRO A 594 -7.44 24.49 -27.63
CA PRO A 594 -8.85 24.86 -27.81
C PRO A 594 -9.42 24.19 -29.06
N ASN A 595 -10.75 24.07 -29.12
CA ASN A 595 -11.45 23.42 -30.22
C ASN A 595 -11.29 24.18 -31.54
N ASP A 596 -11.08 23.43 -32.62
CA ASP A 596 -11.57 23.76 -33.97
C ASP A 596 -12.25 22.51 -34.56
N THR A 597 -13.24 22.70 -35.43
CA THR A 597 -14.31 21.71 -35.65
C THR A 597 -14.20 20.87 -36.91
N VAL A 598 -14.18 19.54 -36.78
CA VAL A 598 -14.80 18.57 -37.72
C VAL A 598 -15.44 17.43 -36.91
N ASN A 599 -16.52 16.85 -37.44
CA ASN A 599 -17.39 15.85 -36.79
C ASN A 599 -16.92 14.38 -37.03
N PRO A 600 -17.57 13.33 -36.45
CA PRO A 600 -16.86 12.15 -35.93
C PRO A 600 -16.92 10.83 -36.76
N ILE A 601 -16.23 9.80 -36.22
CA ILE A 601 -16.42 8.33 -36.30
C ILE A 601 -15.19 7.56 -36.84
N SER A 602 -15.06 6.30 -36.38
CA SER A 602 -14.18 5.20 -36.85
C SER A 602 -12.83 4.99 -36.14
N ASN A 603 -12.75 3.87 -35.41
CA ASN A 603 -11.52 3.32 -34.84
C ASN A 603 -10.52 2.88 -35.93
N PRO A 604 -9.19 2.95 -35.71
CA PRO A 604 -8.21 2.38 -36.63
C PRO A 604 -8.07 0.86 -36.44
N SER A 605 -8.49 0.09 -37.43
CA SER A 605 -8.20 -1.34 -37.54
C SER A 605 -7.04 -1.60 -38.50
N LEU A 606 -5.94 -2.14 -37.96
CA LEU A 606 -5.14 -3.27 -38.49
C LEU A 606 -4.95 -3.46 -40.03
N LEU A 607 -3.67 -3.57 -40.44
CA LEU A 607 -3.06 -4.48 -41.47
C LEU A 607 -2.45 -3.92 -42.80
N ILE A 608 -1.14 -3.60 -42.73
CA ILE A 608 -0.03 -3.93 -43.67
C ILE A 608 -0.13 -3.50 -45.19
N PRO A 609 0.80 -3.82 -46.14
CA PRO A 609 1.23 -2.82 -47.13
C PRO A 609 1.12 -3.20 -48.63
N VAL A 610 1.42 -2.24 -49.52
CA VAL A 610 1.84 -2.49 -50.91
C VAL A 610 3.00 -1.56 -51.27
N SER A 611 3.96 -2.05 -52.06
CA SER A 611 5.14 -1.32 -52.54
C SER A 611 4.94 -0.76 -53.95
N THR A 612 5.41 0.46 -54.22
CA THR A 612 6.04 0.84 -55.52
C THR A 612 6.78 2.18 -55.39
N LEU A 613 7.64 2.50 -56.36
CA LEU A 613 8.51 3.69 -56.37
C LEU A 613 7.81 4.93 -56.94
N GLN A 614 8.32 6.11 -56.61
CA GLN A 614 8.70 7.12 -57.61
C GLN A 614 9.78 8.08 -57.09
N HIS A 615 10.47 8.76 -58.02
CA HIS A 615 11.60 9.68 -57.78
C HIS A 615 11.12 11.15 -57.65
N GLU A 616 11.91 12.01 -57.00
CA GLU A 616 12.66 13.13 -57.62
C GLU A 616 13.42 13.92 -56.51
N THR A 617 14.74 14.09 -56.53
CA THR A 617 15.64 14.95 -57.36
C THR A 617 15.70 16.43 -56.94
N THR A 618 16.92 16.85 -56.54
CA THR A 618 17.58 18.19 -56.51
C THR A 618 17.89 18.77 -55.12
N ALA A 619 19.03 19.46 -54.88
CA ALA A 619 20.32 19.58 -55.58
C ALA A 619 21.44 20.02 -54.60
N GLN A 620 22.71 20.10 -55.04
CA GLN A 620 23.82 20.71 -54.29
C GLN A 620 23.79 22.27 -54.41
N PRO A 621 24.66 23.00 -53.67
CA PRO A 621 26.01 23.27 -54.20
C PRO A 621 27.16 23.21 -53.17
N SER A 622 28.38 22.99 -53.67
CA SER A 622 29.66 23.29 -53.01
C SER A 622 30.27 24.57 -53.62
N PRO A 623 31.43 25.07 -53.12
CA PRO A 623 32.65 24.90 -53.93
C PRO A 623 34.01 24.83 -53.18
N ASN A 624 35.00 24.19 -53.84
CA ASN A 624 36.45 24.50 -53.92
C ASN A 624 37.37 24.53 -52.67
N GLN A 625 38.69 24.23 -52.76
CA GLN A 625 39.46 23.25 -53.57
C GLN A 625 40.95 23.17 -53.10
N ALA A 626 41.75 22.29 -53.73
CA ALA A 626 43.23 22.19 -53.74
C ALA A 626 43.98 21.63 -52.50
N ASN A 627 45.20 21.07 -52.59
CA ASN A 627 45.83 20.12 -53.54
C ASN A 627 47.33 19.90 -53.16
N SER A 628 47.79 18.66 -52.92
CA SER A 628 49.17 18.17 -53.20
C SER A 628 49.37 16.71 -52.73
N ILE A 629 50.29 15.93 -53.33
CA ILE A 629 50.54 14.50 -53.01
C ILE A 629 52.07 14.23 -52.71
N PRO A 630 52.73 13.04 -52.82
CA PRO A 630 53.73 12.57 -51.84
C PRO A 630 55.18 12.56 -52.42
N PRO A 631 56.18 11.76 -51.92
CA PRO A 631 56.23 10.29 -52.08
C PRO A 631 56.88 9.49 -50.92
N ASP A 632 57.18 8.21 -51.22
CA ASP A 632 57.62 7.09 -50.36
C ASP A 632 59.02 7.16 -49.70
N ILE A 633 59.30 6.17 -48.83
CA ILE A 633 60.50 5.30 -48.88
C ILE A 633 60.21 3.96 -48.18
N THR A 634 60.82 2.85 -48.66
CA THR A 634 60.69 1.47 -48.13
C THR A 634 62.04 0.95 -47.59
N ILE A 635 62.15 -0.38 -47.32
CA ILE A 635 63.36 -1.21 -47.02
C ILE A 635 63.64 -1.54 -45.52
N THR A 636 64.11 -2.72 -45.07
CA THR A 636 63.98 -4.17 -45.45
C THR A 636 64.54 -5.06 -44.30
N SER A 637 64.13 -6.34 -44.20
CA SER A 637 64.84 -7.51 -43.58
C SER A 637 65.04 -7.67 -42.05
N ALA A 638 65.10 -8.95 -41.63
CA ALA A 638 65.50 -9.46 -40.31
C ALA A 638 66.99 -9.92 -40.30
N PRO A 639 67.51 -10.56 -39.22
CA PRO A 639 67.46 -12.03 -39.15
C PRO A 639 67.20 -12.60 -37.73
N ALA A 640 67.36 -13.92 -37.54
CA ALA A 640 67.09 -14.66 -36.30
C ALA A 640 68.12 -15.77 -36.00
N THR A 641 68.16 -16.27 -34.76
CA THR A 641 68.93 -17.46 -34.34
C THR A 641 68.25 -18.22 -33.18
N ASN A 642 68.45 -19.55 -33.13
CA ASN A 642 67.97 -20.53 -32.12
C ASN A 642 69.22 -21.25 -31.49
N PRO A 643 69.16 -22.41 -30.77
CA PRO A 643 68.08 -23.15 -30.08
C PRO A 643 68.46 -23.59 -28.62
N ASP A 644 67.79 -24.66 -28.11
CA ASP A 644 68.25 -25.69 -27.13
C ASP A 644 67.60 -25.72 -25.72
N HIS A 645 67.57 -26.86 -25.01
CA HIS A 645 66.96 -28.17 -25.34
C HIS A 645 66.67 -28.95 -24.02
N PHE A 646 65.62 -29.79 -24.00
CA PHE A 646 65.17 -30.82 -23.02
C PHE A 646 65.82 -31.00 -21.62
N ILE A 647 64.98 -31.31 -20.60
CA ILE A 647 65.00 -32.61 -19.85
C ILE A 647 63.83 -32.69 -18.82
N VAL A 648 63.31 -33.91 -18.59
CA VAL A 648 62.38 -34.32 -17.51
C VAL A 648 62.78 -35.75 -17.12
N PRO A 649 63.05 -36.08 -15.84
CA PRO A 649 62.06 -36.87 -15.05
C PRO A 649 62.11 -36.77 -13.50
N SER A 650 61.22 -37.56 -12.87
CA SER A 650 61.29 -38.15 -11.51
C SER A 650 61.11 -37.28 -10.24
N SER A 651 59.97 -37.54 -9.57
CA SER A 651 59.78 -37.58 -8.11
C SER A 651 60.35 -38.90 -7.50
N PRO A 652 60.36 -39.17 -6.16
CA PRO A 652 59.67 -38.46 -5.06
C PRO A 652 60.47 -38.27 -3.74
N LEU A 653 59.86 -37.57 -2.77
CA LEU A 653 59.63 -38.06 -1.39
C LEU A 653 58.77 -37.07 -0.59
N GLN A 654 58.08 -37.54 0.46
CA GLN A 654 57.22 -36.73 1.34
C GLN A 654 57.77 -36.72 2.77
N LEU A 655 57.45 -35.65 3.52
CA LEU A 655 57.22 -35.75 4.96
C LEU A 655 56.21 -34.69 5.41
N THR A 656 55.38 -35.02 6.39
CA THR A 656 54.08 -34.37 6.64
C THR A 656 53.98 -33.74 8.02
N LYS A 657 53.15 -32.70 8.15
CA LYS A 657 52.42 -32.36 9.38
C LYS A 657 51.01 -31.88 9.04
N ASP A 658 50.03 -32.41 9.76
CA ASP A 658 48.61 -32.24 9.45
C ASP A 658 47.99 -30.97 10.02
N ILE A 659 46.95 -30.48 9.31
CA ILE A 659 45.96 -29.53 9.83
C ILE A 659 44.58 -30.08 9.40
N PRO A 660 43.62 -30.28 10.32
CA PRO A 660 42.39 -31.01 10.03
C PRO A 660 41.49 -30.26 9.04
N LYS A 661 41.45 -30.74 7.78
CA LYS A 661 40.52 -30.27 6.75
C LYS A 661 39.20 -30.99 6.89
N HIS A 662 38.17 -30.30 7.39
CA HIS A 662 36.79 -30.83 7.37
C HIS A 662 36.32 -30.96 5.91
N PRO A 663 36.04 -32.17 5.39
CA PRO A 663 35.95 -32.39 3.95
C PRO A 663 34.55 -32.11 3.40
N MET A 664 34.12 -30.85 3.41
CA MET A 664 32.87 -30.45 2.73
C MET A 664 33.06 -30.41 1.21
N LEU A 665 33.21 -31.59 0.60
CA LEU A 665 33.29 -31.79 -0.85
C LEU A 665 32.02 -31.26 -1.51
N THR A 666 32.10 -30.10 -2.14
CA THR A 666 30.95 -29.49 -2.79
C THR A 666 30.55 -30.27 -4.03
N ARG A 667 29.25 -30.27 -4.37
CA ARG A 667 28.66 -30.97 -5.53
C ARG A 667 29.25 -30.55 -6.89
N LYS A 668 30.04 -29.48 -6.93
CA LYS A 668 30.78 -28.99 -8.11
C LYS A 668 32.16 -29.65 -8.26
N GLN A 669 32.78 -30.12 -7.16
CA GLN A 669 34.10 -30.75 -7.15
C GLN A 669 34.05 -32.26 -7.38
N THR A 670 32.94 -32.92 -7.07
CA THR A 670 32.77 -34.39 -7.23
C THR A 670 32.29 -34.82 -8.62
N GLY A 671 32.24 -33.92 -9.60
CA GLY A 671 31.84 -34.21 -10.99
C GLY A 671 30.37 -34.66 -11.21
N HIS A 672 29.62 -34.96 -10.14
CA HIS A 672 28.29 -35.55 -10.20
C HIS A 672 27.19 -34.57 -10.69
N LEU A 673 27.16 -34.38 -12.00
CA LEU A 673 26.01 -33.87 -12.77
C LEU A 673 24.83 -34.86 -12.76
N LYS A 674 24.34 -35.28 -11.59
CA LYS A 674 22.97 -35.81 -11.49
C LYS A 674 22.02 -34.69 -11.91
N PRO A 675 21.19 -34.85 -12.96
CA PRO A 675 20.30 -33.80 -13.41
C PRO A 675 19.37 -33.36 -12.28
N CYS A 676 19.07 -32.06 -12.23
CA CYS A 676 17.96 -31.57 -11.42
C CYS A 676 16.67 -32.12 -12.02
N GLN A 677 16.13 -33.19 -11.42
CA GLN A 677 14.79 -33.69 -11.73
C GLN A 677 13.79 -32.61 -11.34
N ARG A 678 13.35 -31.83 -12.34
CA ARG A 678 12.16 -30.99 -12.22
C ARG A 678 10.96 -31.94 -12.16
N PHE A 679 10.46 -32.21 -10.95
CA PHE A 679 9.33 -33.09 -10.75
C PHE A 679 8.09 -32.56 -11.47
N ASN A 680 7.49 -33.42 -12.29
CA ASN A 680 6.26 -33.13 -13.00
C ASN A 680 5.08 -33.57 -12.12
N LEU A 681 4.26 -32.63 -11.64
CA LEU A 681 3.12 -32.94 -10.72
C LEU A 681 1.90 -33.56 -11.43
N LEU A 682 1.98 -33.77 -12.75
CA LEU A 682 0.95 -34.43 -13.54
C LEU A 682 1.52 -35.69 -14.23
N HIS A 683 0.78 -36.79 -14.12
CA HIS A 683 1.07 -38.12 -14.66
C HIS A 683 2.46 -38.70 -14.34
N GLN A 684 2.51 -39.48 -13.27
CA GLN A 684 3.33 -40.68 -13.22
C GLN A 684 2.40 -41.90 -13.09
N ILE A 685 1.67 -42.22 -14.17
CA ILE A 685 0.93 -43.48 -14.26
C ILE A 685 1.97 -44.58 -14.49
N THR A 686 2.54 -45.12 -13.41
CA THR A 686 3.23 -46.40 -13.42
C THR A 686 2.20 -47.53 -13.51
N ALA A 687 1.54 -47.61 -14.67
CA ALA A 687 0.80 -48.81 -15.04
C ALA A 687 1.80 -49.97 -15.10
N THR A 688 1.44 -51.10 -14.50
CA THR A 688 2.20 -52.34 -14.55
C THR A 688 2.04 -52.96 -15.94
N ASN A 689 2.86 -52.52 -16.90
CA ASN A 689 3.15 -53.23 -18.16
C ASN A 689 4.33 -52.56 -18.91
N SER A 690 5.43 -53.30 -19.04
CA SER A 690 6.38 -53.41 -20.18
C SER A 690 6.83 -52.20 -21.04
N LEU A 691 6.45 -50.95 -20.76
CA LEU A 691 6.85 -49.78 -21.55
C LEU A 691 8.20 -49.20 -21.09
N PRO A 692 9.18 -48.99 -22.00
CA PRO A 692 10.43 -48.32 -21.65
C PRO A 692 10.20 -46.84 -21.30
N PRO A 693 11.02 -46.25 -20.42
CA PRO A 693 10.85 -44.87 -19.97
C PRO A 693 11.04 -43.84 -21.11
N ASP A 694 10.35 -42.70 -21.00
CA ASP A 694 10.53 -41.56 -21.90
C ASP A 694 12.03 -41.17 -21.99
N PRO A 695 12.61 -41.03 -23.20
CA PRO A 695 14.02 -40.66 -23.35
C PRO A 695 14.26 -39.23 -22.83
N THR A 696 15.42 -39.03 -22.24
CA THR A 696 15.82 -37.77 -21.58
C THR A 696 16.78 -36.93 -22.43
N THR A 697 17.47 -37.58 -23.37
CA THR A 697 18.40 -36.97 -24.32
C THR A 697 18.02 -37.27 -25.78
N PHE A 698 18.49 -36.42 -26.70
CA PHE A 698 18.40 -36.66 -28.15
C PHE A 698 19.13 -37.95 -28.56
N THR A 699 20.25 -38.26 -27.93
CA THR A 699 21.06 -39.46 -28.19
C THR A 699 20.41 -40.78 -27.75
N GLU A 700 19.45 -40.74 -26.81
CA GLU A 700 18.54 -41.86 -26.52
C GLU A 700 17.43 -41.92 -27.58
N ALA A 701 16.72 -40.80 -27.78
CA ALA A 701 15.54 -40.73 -28.63
C ALA A 701 15.82 -41.08 -30.10
N TYR A 702 16.92 -40.57 -30.68
CA TYR A 702 17.27 -40.77 -32.09
C TYR A 702 17.47 -42.24 -32.49
N LYS A 703 17.80 -43.12 -31.53
CA LYS A 703 17.93 -44.57 -31.77
C LYS A 703 16.59 -45.26 -32.07
N SER A 704 15.47 -44.63 -31.72
CA SER A 704 14.13 -45.15 -31.97
C SER A 704 13.47 -44.45 -33.16
N GLU A 705 12.91 -45.22 -34.07
CA GLU A 705 12.17 -44.69 -35.22
C GLU A 705 10.94 -43.87 -34.81
N ASN A 706 10.18 -44.35 -33.83
CA ASN A 706 9.00 -43.66 -33.30
C ASN A 706 9.32 -42.25 -32.78
N TRP A 707 10.46 -42.09 -32.11
CA TRP A 707 10.91 -40.78 -31.63
C TRP A 707 11.54 -39.92 -32.73
N ARG A 708 12.24 -40.52 -33.71
CA ARG A 708 12.69 -39.80 -34.92
C ARG A 708 11.50 -39.22 -35.69
N LYS A 709 10.45 -40.01 -35.93
CA LYS A 709 9.21 -39.57 -36.57
C LYS A 709 8.54 -38.43 -35.78
N ALA A 710 8.37 -38.59 -34.46
CA ALA A 710 7.78 -37.55 -33.63
C ALA A 710 8.60 -36.24 -33.60
N MET A 711 9.93 -36.28 -33.77
CA MET A 711 10.76 -35.08 -33.95
C MET A 711 10.57 -34.46 -35.34
N ALA A 712 10.50 -35.27 -36.39
CA ALA A 712 10.27 -34.80 -37.76
C ALA A 712 8.88 -34.14 -37.90
N ASP A 713 7.84 -34.71 -37.29
CA ASP A 713 6.48 -34.15 -37.28
C ASP A 713 6.45 -32.74 -36.62
N GLU A 714 7.10 -32.58 -35.46
CA GLU A 714 7.23 -31.29 -34.77
C GLU A 714 8.11 -30.30 -35.57
N PHE A 715 9.22 -30.75 -36.16
CA PHE A 715 10.10 -29.91 -36.99
C PHE A 715 9.39 -29.42 -38.27
N TYR A 716 8.63 -30.29 -38.93
CA TYR A 716 7.81 -29.93 -40.08
C TYR A 716 6.71 -28.94 -39.71
N ALA A 717 6.06 -29.10 -38.55
CA ALA A 717 5.10 -28.11 -38.06
C ALA A 717 5.75 -26.73 -37.80
N LEU A 718 6.97 -26.71 -37.26
CA LEU A 718 7.75 -25.48 -37.05
C LEU A 718 8.15 -24.81 -38.38
N GLN A 719 8.57 -25.60 -39.38
CA GLN A 719 8.87 -25.09 -40.73
C GLN A 719 7.62 -24.55 -41.44
N LYS A 720 6.51 -25.30 -41.45
CA LYS A 720 5.24 -24.91 -42.10
C LYS A 720 4.70 -23.57 -41.56
N GLN A 721 4.92 -23.31 -40.27
CA GLN A 721 4.48 -22.09 -39.58
C GLN A 721 5.45 -20.90 -39.76
N GLY A 722 6.56 -21.06 -40.49
CA GLY A 722 7.55 -20.00 -40.71
C GLY A 722 8.27 -19.59 -39.42
N THR A 723 8.45 -20.51 -38.47
CA THR A 723 8.80 -20.21 -37.07
C THR A 723 10.11 -19.43 -36.91
N TRP A 724 11.08 -19.65 -37.81
CA TRP A 724 12.36 -18.94 -37.83
C TRP A 724 12.89 -18.77 -39.26
N GLN A 725 13.85 -17.87 -39.41
CA GLN A 725 14.69 -17.72 -40.58
C GLN A 725 16.14 -18.11 -40.21
N LEU A 726 16.85 -18.84 -41.06
CA LEU A 726 18.29 -19.04 -40.88
C LEU A 726 19.04 -17.76 -41.26
N VAL A 727 19.93 -17.31 -40.37
CA VAL A 727 20.77 -16.12 -40.57
C VAL A 727 22.20 -16.40 -40.07
N PRO A 728 23.23 -15.72 -40.59
CA PRO A 728 24.57 -15.81 -40.02
C PRO A 728 24.56 -15.36 -38.55
N PRO A 729 25.41 -15.95 -37.68
CA PRO A 729 25.45 -15.61 -36.27
C PRO A 729 25.85 -14.14 -36.08
N PRO A 730 25.01 -13.27 -35.48
CA PRO A 730 25.33 -11.86 -35.40
C PRO A 730 26.47 -11.59 -34.41
N PRO A 731 27.40 -10.66 -34.72
CA PRO A 731 28.45 -10.29 -33.79
C PRO A 731 27.82 -9.74 -32.49
N ASN A 732 28.26 -10.29 -31.36
CA ASN A 732 27.82 -9.95 -30.00
C ASN A 732 26.33 -10.21 -29.65
N ALA A 733 25.56 -10.95 -30.47
CA ALA A 733 24.21 -11.36 -30.11
C ALA A 733 24.19 -12.62 -29.23
N GLN A 734 23.30 -12.67 -28.23
CA GLN A 734 23.09 -13.86 -27.41
C GLN A 734 22.30 -14.91 -28.20
N VAL A 735 22.87 -16.10 -28.38
CA VAL A 735 22.21 -17.22 -29.07
C VAL A 735 21.76 -18.27 -28.05
N LEU A 736 20.45 -18.41 -27.88
CA LEU A 736 19.84 -19.42 -27.01
C LEU A 736 20.17 -20.84 -27.50
N GLY A 737 20.34 -21.78 -26.57
CA GLY A 737 20.39 -23.19 -26.94
C GLY A 737 19.00 -23.73 -27.27
N SER A 738 18.92 -24.72 -28.14
CA SER A 738 17.74 -25.58 -28.34
C SER A 738 17.80 -26.80 -27.40
N LYS A 739 16.65 -27.40 -27.07
CA LYS A 739 16.55 -28.72 -26.43
C LYS A 739 15.27 -29.43 -26.89
N TRP A 740 15.38 -30.71 -27.23
CA TRP A 740 14.24 -31.61 -27.38
C TRP A 740 13.71 -32.10 -26.03
N THR A 741 12.39 -32.24 -25.94
CA THR A 741 11.67 -32.89 -24.84
C THR A 741 10.73 -33.94 -25.39
N TYR A 742 10.53 -35.04 -24.64
CA TYR A 742 9.84 -36.24 -25.13
C TYR A 742 8.79 -36.68 -24.11
N ARG A 743 7.60 -37.06 -24.58
CA ARG A 743 6.52 -37.65 -23.77
C ARG A 743 5.70 -38.66 -24.56
N THR A 744 5.61 -39.87 -24.02
CA THR A 744 4.66 -40.88 -24.48
C THR A 744 3.28 -40.46 -23.98
N LYS A 745 2.31 -40.32 -24.89
CA LYS A 745 0.90 -40.13 -24.55
C LYS A 745 0.21 -41.48 -24.61
N LEU A 746 -0.53 -41.80 -23.56
CA LEU A 746 -1.34 -43.00 -23.45
C LEU A 746 -2.82 -42.65 -23.66
N ASN A 747 -3.59 -43.63 -24.13
CA ASN A 747 -5.05 -43.63 -24.16
C ASN A 747 -5.61 -43.95 -22.76
N SER A 748 -6.93 -43.90 -22.59
CA SER A 748 -7.62 -44.20 -21.32
C SER A 748 -7.52 -45.67 -20.87
N ASP A 749 -7.30 -46.59 -21.81
CA ASP A 749 -7.02 -48.01 -21.58
C ASP A 749 -5.55 -48.30 -21.21
N GLY A 750 -4.67 -47.30 -21.27
CA GLY A 750 -3.23 -47.42 -21.06
C GLY A 750 -2.41 -47.78 -22.31
N SER A 751 -3.03 -47.99 -23.48
CA SER A 751 -2.32 -48.19 -24.75
C SER A 751 -1.60 -46.91 -25.22
N ILE A 752 -0.61 -47.02 -26.11
CA ILE A 752 0.11 -45.84 -26.62
C ILE A 752 -0.77 -45.08 -27.62
N ALA A 753 -1.16 -43.86 -27.26
CA ALA A 753 -1.89 -42.94 -28.14
C ALA A 753 -0.97 -42.29 -29.19
N ARG A 754 0.21 -41.80 -28.76
CA ARG A 754 1.27 -41.28 -29.63
C ARG A 754 2.55 -40.98 -28.85
N PHE A 755 3.68 -41.04 -29.56
CA PHE A 755 4.92 -40.41 -29.12
C PHE A 755 4.85 -38.90 -29.42
N LYS A 756 5.20 -38.04 -28.46
CA LYS A 756 5.22 -36.58 -28.65
C LYS A 756 6.60 -36.02 -28.30
N ALA A 757 7.36 -35.62 -29.32
CA ALA A 757 8.47 -34.70 -29.13
C ALA A 757 7.92 -33.27 -29.01
N ARG A 758 8.69 -32.37 -28.38
CA ARG A 758 8.55 -30.91 -28.48
C ARG A 758 9.91 -30.26 -28.52
N LEU A 759 10.11 -29.29 -29.42
CA LEU A 759 11.31 -28.46 -29.44
C LEU A 759 11.15 -27.30 -28.45
N VAL A 760 12.18 -27.07 -27.63
CA VAL A 760 12.13 -26.11 -26.52
C VAL A 760 13.36 -25.20 -26.56
N ALA A 761 13.15 -23.89 -26.61
CA ALA A 761 14.21 -22.90 -26.42
C ALA A 761 14.70 -22.91 -24.97
N GLN A 762 16.01 -22.71 -24.76
CA GLN A 762 16.60 -22.53 -23.43
C GLN A 762 16.36 -21.09 -22.92
N GLY A 763 15.10 -20.63 -22.93
CA GLY A 763 14.70 -19.27 -22.53
C GLY A 763 14.94 -18.95 -21.05
N ASN A 764 15.34 -19.94 -20.24
CA ASN A 764 15.95 -19.70 -18.93
C ASN A 764 17.30 -18.95 -19.01
N ARG A 765 17.85 -18.73 -20.21
CA ARG A 765 19.02 -17.87 -20.48
C ARG A 765 18.66 -16.48 -21.01
N GLN A 766 17.41 -16.22 -21.40
CA GLN A 766 16.98 -14.92 -21.92
C GLN A 766 17.13 -13.81 -20.88
N GLU A 767 17.50 -12.62 -21.32
CA GLU A 767 17.68 -11.43 -20.47
C GLU A 767 16.54 -10.41 -20.63
N TYR A 768 16.05 -9.91 -19.50
CA TYR A 768 14.96 -8.91 -19.46
C TYR A 768 15.44 -7.57 -20.03
N GLY A 769 14.66 -6.99 -20.93
CA GLY A 769 15.04 -5.75 -21.63
C GLY A 769 15.91 -5.96 -22.87
N LEU A 770 16.28 -7.22 -23.19
CA LEU A 770 16.98 -7.61 -24.42
C LEU A 770 16.14 -8.60 -25.24
N ASP A 771 15.89 -9.80 -24.70
CA ASP A 771 15.15 -10.86 -25.39
C ASP A 771 13.62 -10.78 -25.21
N TYR A 772 13.17 -10.07 -24.18
CA TYR A 772 11.75 -9.91 -23.85
C TYR A 772 11.52 -8.67 -22.98
N LEU A 773 10.31 -8.10 -23.07
CA LEU A 773 9.84 -7.07 -22.14
C LEU A 773 8.90 -7.67 -21.09
N ASP A 774 7.67 -8.04 -21.44
CA ASP A 774 6.71 -8.59 -20.48
C ASP A 774 6.33 -10.04 -20.80
N THR A 775 6.24 -10.87 -19.75
CA THR A 775 5.96 -12.31 -19.82
C THR A 775 4.56 -12.68 -19.32
N PHE A 776 3.80 -11.71 -18.82
CA PHE A 776 2.50 -11.96 -18.20
C PHE A 776 1.46 -12.31 -19.28
N SER A 777 0.78 -13.44 -19.06
CA SER A 777 -0.41 -13.86 -19.81
C SER A 777 -1.53 -14.09 -18.81
N PRO A 778 -2.74 -13.53 -19.02
CA PRO A 778 -3.94 -13.97 -18.34
C PRO A 778 -4.19 -15.47 -18.57
N VAL A 779 -4.79 -16.11 -17.56
CA VAL A 779 -5.09 -17.54 -17.48
C VAL A 779 -6.35 -17.71 -16.63
N ALA A 780 -7.30 -18.53 -17.07
CA ALA A 780 -8.60 -18.70 -16.39
C ALA A 780 -8.48 -19.19 -14.94
N LYS A 781 -9.17 -18.50 -14.02
CA LYS A 781 -9.26 -18.89 -12.60
C LYS A 781 -10.38 -19.91 -12.38
N LEU A 782 -10.21 -20.80 -11.40
CA LEU A 782 -11.21 -21.82 -11.08
C LEU A 782 -12.59 -21.26 -10.68
N PRO A 783 -12.73 -20.16 -9.90
CA PRO A 783 -14.01 -19.52 -9.70
C PRO A 783 -14.66 -19.05 -11.01
N THR A 784 -13.89 -18.44 -11.93
CA THR A 784 -14.37 -18.01 -13.26
C THR A 784 -14.89 -19.18 -14.09
N ILE A 785 -14.19 -20.33 -14.05
CA ILE A 785 -14.61 -21.57 -14.71
C ILE A 785 -15.92 -22.10 -14.10
N ARG A 786 -16.03 -22.18 -12.77
CA ARG A 786 -17.23 -22.67 -12.07
C ARG A 786 -18.45 -21.76 -12.30
N ILE A 787 -18.23 -20.43 -12.30
CA ILE A 787 -19.26 -19.43 -12.63
C ILE A 787 -19.76 -19.63 -14.07
N LEU A 788 -18.87 -19.82 -15.05
CA LEU A 788 -19.24 -20.09 -16.44
C LEU A 788 -20.14 -21.34 -16.55
N PHE A 789 -19.76 -22.44 -15.89
CA PHE A 789 -20.59 -23.66 -15.86
C PHE A 789 -21.94 -23.44 -15.16
N ALA A 790 -21.99 -22.72 -14.04
CA ALA A 790 -23.25 -22.44 -13.33
C ALA A 790 -24.22 -21.58 -14.17
N ILE A 791 -23.70 -20.58 -14.88
CA ILE A 791 -24.48 -19.69 -15.76
C ILE A 791 -24.99 -20.45 -17.00
N ALA A 792 -24.11 -21.22 -17.66
CA ALA A 792 -24.50 -22.06 -18.79
C ALA A 792 -25.58 -23.06 -18.38
N LEU A 793 -25.44 -23.71 -17.22
CA LEU A 793 -26.43 -24.64 -16.67
C LEU A 793 -27.76 -23.95 -16.34
N PHE A 794 -27.73 -22.72 -15.77
CA PHE A 794 -28.93 -21.93 -15.50
C PHE A 794 -29.70 -21.58 -16.79
N HIS A 795 -29.01 -21.14 -17.84
CA HIS A 795 -29.64 -20.79 -19.11
C HIS A 795 -29.83 -21.96 -20.10
N LYS A 796 -29.40 -23.19 -19.74
CA LYS A 796 -29.36 -24.39 -20.61
C LYS A 796 -28.51 -24.20 -21.88
N TRP A 797 -27.43 -23.44 -21.79
CA TRP A 797 -26.46 -23.27 -22.87
C TRP A 797 -25.45 -24.43 -22.90
N PRO A 798 -25.04 -24.92 -24.08
CA PRO A 798 -23.93 -25.86 -24.17
C PRO A 798 -22.62 -25.18 -23.75
N VAL A 799 -21.71 -25.95 -23.14
CA VAL A 799 -20.32 -25.55 -22.95
C VAL A 799 -19.45 -26.45 -23.82
N GLN A 800 -18.87 -25.87 -24.87
CA GLN A 800 -17.92 -26.54 -25.76
C GLN A 800 -16.49 -26.35 -25.25
N GLN A 801 -15.62 -27.32 -25.54
CA GLN A 801 -14.19 -27.28 -25.26
C GLN A 801 -13.39 -27.31 -26.58
N LEU A 802 -12.34 -26.49 -26.66
CA LEU A 802 -11.50 -26.36 -27.86
C LEU A 802 -10.01 -26.47 -27.47
N ASP A 803 -9.22 -27.21 -28.24
CA ASP A 803 -7.75 -27.39 -28.07
C ASP A 803 -7.01 -26.70 -29.23
N VAL A 804 -6.18 -25.69 -28.95
CA VAL A 804 -5.38 -25.03 -30.00
C VAL A 804 -4.05 -25.73 -30.18
N THR A 805 -3.97 -26.50 -31.27
CA THR A 805 -2.78 -27.28 -31.59
C THR A 805 -1.56 -26.37 -31.80
N ASN A 806 -0.51 -26.65 -31.03
CA ASN A 806 0.74 -25.88 -31.01
C ASN A 806 0.56 -24.36 -30.82
N ALA A 807 -0.43 -23.95 -30.02
CA ALA A 807 -0.77 -22.58 -29.60
C ALA A 807 0.35 -21.52 -29.72
N PHE A 808 1.51 -21.74 -29.08
CA PHE A 808 2.62 -20.77 -29.07
C PHE A 808 3.16 -20.42 -30.46
N LEU A 809 3.13 -21.36 -31.42
CA LEU A 809 3.65 -21.13 -32.78
C LEU A 809 2.75 -20.20 -33.60
N HIS A 810 1.50 -19.94 -33.17
CA HIS A 810 0.66 -18.92 -33.80
C HIS A 810 1.08 -17.51 -33.40
N GLY A 811 1.62 -17.34 -32.20
CA GLY A 811 2.04 -16.05 -31.65
C GLY A 811 3.28 -15.47 -32.34
N ASP A 812 3.14 -14.27 -32.90
CA ASP A 812 4.26 -13.54 -33.49
C ASP A 812 5.23 -13.01 -32.44
N LEU A 813 6.52 -12.95 -32.78
CA LEU A 813 7.59 -12.50 -31.91
C LEU A 813 8.12 -11.14 -32.39
N SER A 814 7.87 -10.09 -31.61
CA SER A 814 8.37 -8.75 -31.87
C SER A 814 9.85 -8.57 -31.46
N GLU A 815 10.33 -9.35 -30.50
CA GLU A 815 11.71 -9.32 -30.02
C GLU A 815 12.66 -10.16 -30.90
N ARG A 816 13.88 -9.67 -31.17
CA ARG A 816 14.88 -10.39 -31.99
C ARG A 816 15.61 -11.47 -31.17
N VAL A 817 14.98 -12.63 -31.01
CA VAL A 817 15.58 -13.78 -30.31
C VAL A 817 16.27 -14.73 -31.29
N TYR A 818 17.53 -15.07 -31.02
CA TYR A 818 18.30 -16.04 -31.80
C TYR A 818 18.41 -17.37 -31.06
N MET A 819 18.24 -18.48 -31.77
CA MET A 819 18.38 -19.84 -31.23
C MET A 819 19.34 -20.66 -32.09
N ARG A 820 20.12 -21.56 -31.48
CA ARG A 820 20.88 -22.58 -32.21
C ARG A 820 19.92 -23.55 -32.91
N GLN A 821 20.33 -24.03 -34.07
CA GLN A 821 19.56 -25.00 -34.86
C GLN A 821 19.18 -26.24 -33.99
N PRO A 822 18.02 -26.87 -34.25
CA PRO A 822 17.60 -28.07 -33.54
C PRO A 822 18.51 -29.26 -33.86
N LYS A 823 19.01 -29.95 -32.83
CA LYS A 823 19.88 -31.12 -33.00
C LYS A 823 19.20 -32.24 -33.78
N GLY A 824 19.92 -32.80 -34.75
CA GLY A 824 19.43 -33.81 -35.70
C GLY A 824 18.74 -33.22 -36.94
N PHE A 825 18.67 -31.88 -37.03
CA PHE A 825 17.95 -31.13 -38.06
C PHE A 825 18.70 -29.81 -38.39
N GLU A 826 20.03 -29.83 -38.22
CA GLU A 826 20.93 -28.76 -38.67
C GLU A 826 21.05 -28.74 -40.21
N ASP A 827 21.06 -27.56 -40.81
CA ASP A 827 21.25 -27.36 -42.25
C ASP A 827 22.67 -27.74 -42.68
N ALA A 828 22.78 -28.71 -43.60
CA ALA A 828 24.06 -29.23 -44.08
C ALA A 828 24.85 -28.22 -44.94
N THR A 829 24.16 -27.25 -45.56
CA THR A 829 24.79 -26.17 -46.36
C THR A 829 25.15 -24.96 -45.50
N LEU A 830 24.37 -24.70 -44.43
CA LEU A 830 24.53 -23.57 -43.52
C LEU A 830 24.76 -23.99 -42.05
N PRO A 831 25.73 -24.88 -41.73
CA PRO A 831 25.86 -25.48 -40.40
C PRO A 831 26.23 -24.49 -39.28
N GLN A 832 26.81 -23.33 -39.63
CA GLN A 832 27.15 -22.26 -38.68
C GLN A 832 26.04 -21.20 -38.49
N HIS A 833 24.94 -21.28 -39.26
CA HIS A 833 23.84 -20.32 -39.14
C HIS A 833 22.98 -20.57 -37.89
N VAL A 834 22.21 -19.55 -37.49
CA VAL A 834 21.31 -19.58 -36.33
C VAL A 834 19.88 -19.26 -36.75
N CYS A 835 18.92 -19.79 -35.99
CA CYS A 835 17.50 -19.53 -36.16
C CYS A 835 17.16 -18.16 -35.55
N LEU A 836 16.94 -17.13 -36.37
CA LEU A 836 16.25 -15.91 -35.94
C LEU A 836 14.76 -16.24 -35.82
N LEU A 837 14.24 -16.28 -34.60
CA LEU A 837 12.85 -16.63 -34.33
C LEU A 837 11.90 -15.52 -34.82
N ARG A 838 10.83 -15.93 -35.48
CA ARG A 838 9.73 -15.07 -35.99
C ARG A 838 8.42 -15.34 -35.26
N LYS A 839 8.19 -16.59 -34.86
CA LYS A 839 7.11 -17.02 -33.97
C LYS A 839 7.65 -17.40 -32.60
N ALA A 840 6.81 -17.32 -31.58
CA ALA A 840 7.13 -17.81 -30.25
C ALA A 840 7.17 -19.34 -30.22
N ILE A 841 8.06 -19.90 -29.39
CA ILE A 841 8.22 -21.36 -29.21
C ILE A 841 8.27 -21.73 -27.73
N TYR A 842 7.98 -23.01 -27.42
CA TYR A 842 8.05 -23.53 -26.06
C TYR A 842 9.40 -23.20 -25.41
N GLY A 843 9.36 -22.79 -24.14
CA GLY A 843 10.56 -22.46 -23.36
C GLY A 843 11.04 -21.00 -23.45
N LEU A 844 10.56 -20.20 -24.42
CA LEU A 844 10.70 -18.74 -24.35
C LEU A 844 9.83 -18.17 -23.23
N LYS A 845 10.33 -17.16 -22.52
CA LYS A 845 9.65 -16.54 -21.38
C LYS A 845 8.35 -15.80 -21.76
N GLN A 846 8.27 -15.23 -22.96
CA GLN A 846 7.09 -14.50 -23.46
C GLN A 846 6.08 -15.35 -24.24
N ALA A 847 6.32 -16.64 -24.46
CA ALA A 847 5.56 -17.43 -25.45
C ALA A 847 4.04 -17.52 -25.18
N SER A 848 3.65 -17.67 -23.92
CA SER A 848 2.24 -17.68 -23.51
C SER A 848 1.56 -16.34 -23.79
N ARG A 849 2.24 -15.21 -23.54
CA ARG A 849 1.75 -13.87 -23.83
C ARG A 849 1.58 -13.66 -25.33
N GLN A 850 2.60 -13.97 -26.14
CA GLN A 850 2.51 -13.73 -27.60
C GLN A 850 1.39 -14.56 -28.24
N TRP A 851 1.17 -15.80 -27.78
CA TRP A 851 -0.02 -16.58 -28.14
C TRP A 851 -1.31 -15.87 -27.71
N TYR A 852 -1.47 -15.58 -26.41
CA TYR A 852 -2.67 -14.98 -25.85
C TYR A 852 -3.03 -13.68 -26.57
N THR A 853 -2.07 -12.75 -26.73
CA THR A 853 -2.26 -11.48 -27.43
C THR A 853 -2.66 -11.67 -28.89
N THR A 854 -2.08 -12.64 -29.59
CA THR A 854 -2.45 -12.94 -30.99
C THR A 854 -3.89 -13.48 -31.07
N PHE A 855 -4.25 -14.39 -30.17
CA PHE A 855 -5.58 -14.99 -30.11
C PHE A 855 -6.66 -13.97 -29.74
N THR A 856 -6.44 -13.16 -28.69
CA THR A 856 -7.44 -12.19 -28.22
C THR A 856 -7.55 -10.97 -29.12
N THR A 857 -6.47 -10.55 -29.79
CA THR A 857 -6.55 -9.51 -30.83
C THR A 857 -7.48 -9.94 -31.98
N TYR A 858 -7.42 -11.22 -32.39
CA TYR A 858 -8.35 -11.74 -33.39
C TYR A 858 -9.79 -11.76 -32.87
N LEU A 859 -10.05 -12.24 -31.65
CA LEU A 859 -11.38 -12.20 -31.05
C LEU A 859 -11.93 -10.77 -30.93
N ILE A 860 -11.11 -9.78 -30.55
CA ILE A 860 -11.51 -8.37 -30.51
C ILE A 860 -11.88 -7.86 -31.91
N SER A 861 -11.17 -8.28 -32.97
CA SER A 861 -11.54 -7.95 -34.35
C SER A 861 -12.88 -8.57 -34.80
N LEU A 862 -13.34 -9.65 -34.13
CA LEU A 862 -14.67 -10.22 -34.28
C LEU A 862 -15.73 -9.57 -33.36
N GLY A 863 -15.35 -8.55 -32.59
CA GLY A 863 -16.25 -7.76 -31.72
C GLY A 863 -16.25 -8.15 -30.24
N PHE A 864 -15.43 -9.12 -29.81
CA PHE A 864 -15.31 -9.48 -28.39
C PHE A 864 -14.64 -8.35 -27.56
N LYS A 865 -14.94 -8.34 -26.26
CA LYS A 865 -14.32 -7.44 -25.27
C LYS A 865 -13.77 -8.24 -24.09
N HIS A 866 -12.70 -7.77 -23.47
CA HIS A 866 -12.19 -8.38 -22.23
C HIS A 866 -13.08 -8.01 -21.03
N SER A 867 -13.38 -9.02 -20.19
CA SER A 867 -13.94 -8.81 -18.85
C SER A 867 -13.04 -7.90 -18.00
N GLN A 868 -13.65 -6.99 -17.26
CA GLN A 868 -12.93 -6.08 -16.37
C GLN A 868 -12.47 -6.77 -15.08
N ALA A 869 -13.17 -7.84 -14.65
CA ALA A 869 -12.81 -8.63 -13.48
C ALA A 869 -11.79 -9.75 -13.76
N ASP A 870 -11.83 -10.38 -14.94
CA ASP A 870 -10.90 -11.45 -15.33
C ASP A 870 -10.58 -11.39 -16.83
N GLN A 871 -9.42 -10.87 -17.19
CA GLN A 871 -9.00 -10.68 -18.58
C GLN A 871 -9.00 -11.98 -19.41
N SER A 872 -8.91 -13.15 -18.77
CA SER A 872 -9.00 -14.45 -19.45
C SER A 872 -10.39 -14.76 -20.03
N LEU A 873 -11.42 -14.07 -19.56
CA LEU A 873 -12.78 -14.10 -20.08
C LEU A 873 -12.97 -13.00 -21.14
N LEU A 874 -13.43 -13.41 -22.32
CA LEU A 874 -13.86 -12.53 -23.38
C LEU A 874 -15.36 -12.68 -23.61
N THR A 875 -16.06 -11.56 -23.78
CA THR A 875 -17.52 -11.52 -23.93
C THR A 875 -17.90 -10.85 -25.27
N LEU A 876 -18.93 -11.39 -25.93
CA LEU A 876 -19.50 -10.84 -27.17
C LEU A 876 -20.98 -10.56 -26.95
N HIS A 877 -21.33 -9.28 -26.86
CA HIS A 877 -22.72 -8.82 -26.72
C HIS A 877 -23.11 -8.03 -27.97
N GLN A 878 -23.94 -8.62 -28.84
CA GLN A 878 -24.42 -8.02 -30.09
C GLN A 878 -25.93 -8.29 -30.22
N GLY A 879 -26.78 -7.25 -30.20
CA GLY A 879 -28.24 -7.44 -30.10
C GLY A 879 -28.61 -8.30 -28.90
N ASP A 880 -29.29 -9.41 -29.12
CA ASP A 880 -29.57 -10.43 -28.10
C ASP A 880 -28.49 -11.52 -27.99
N THR A 881 -27.58 -11.64 -28.96
CA THR A 881 -26.50 -12.65 -28.94
C THR A 881 -25.52 -12.38 -27.80
N ARG A 882 -25.31 -13.39 -26.95
CA ARG A 882 -24.36 -13.40 -25.83
C ARG A 882 -23.47 -14.63 -25.95
N LEU A 883 -22.19 -14.43 -26.28
CA LEU A 883 -21.16 -15.48 -26.21
C LEU A 883 -20.14 -15.15 -25.13
N TYR A 884 -19.67 -16.18 -24.43
CA TYR A 884 -18.66 -16.12 -23.39
C TYR A 884 -17.56 -17.14 -23.69
N LEU A 885 -16.33 -16.67 -23.87
CA LEU A 885 -15.16 -17.46 -24.23
C LEU A 885 -14.07 -17.29 -23.17
N LEU A 886 -13.62 -18.39 -22.59
CA LEU A 886 -12.68 -18.40 -21.46
C LEU A 886 -11.39 -19.13 -21.83
N VAL A 887 -10.24 -18.45 -21.71
CA VAL A 887 -8.94 -18.92 -22.23
C VAL A 887 -8.01 -19.41 -21.11
N TYR A 888 -7.54 -20.65 -21.22
CA TYR A 888 -6.45 -21.21 -20.42
C TYR A 888 -5.36 -21.77 -21.35
N VAL A 889 -4.45 -20.91 -21.80
CA VAL A 889 -3.30 -21.30 -22.65
C VAL A 889 -3.77 -22.02 -23.93
N ASP A 890 -3.52 -23.32 -24.12
CA ASP A 890 -3.98 -24.13 -25.26
C ASP A 890 -5.45 -24.59 -25.13
N ASP A 891 -6.00 -24.66 -23.91
CA ASP A 891 -7.37 -25.08 -23.57
C ASP A 891 -8.35 -23.88 -23.56
N ILE A 892 -9.50 -23.98 -24.23
CA ILE A 892 -10.54 -22.94 -24.28
C ILE A 892 -11.92 -23.54 -23.95
N LEU A 893 -12.76 -22.79 -23.23
CA LEU A 893 -14.20 -23.04 -23.10
C LEU A 893 -15.01 -21.97 -23.83
N LEU A 894 -16.08 -22.38 -24.51
CA LEU A 894 -17.03 -21.51 -25.21
C LEU A 894 -18.46 -21.86 -24.82
N THR A 895 -19.28 -20.85 -24.48
CA THR A 895 -20.71 -21.00 -24.23
C THR A 895 -21.48 -19.74 -24.67
N GLY A 896 -22.81 -19.83 -24.81
CA GLY A 896 -23.64 -18.71 -25.22
C GLY A 896 -25.05 -19.11 -25.63
N ASN A 897 -25.91 -18.11 -25.86
CA ASN A 897 -27.34 -18.32 -26.12
C ASN A 897 -27.71 -18.65 -27.57
N SER A 898 -26.79 -18.49 -28.52
CA SER A 898 -27.05 -18.67 -29.95
C SER A 898 -26.13 -19.75 -30.52
N PRO A 899 -26.67 -20.97 -30.79
CA PRO A 899 -25.90 -22.05 -31.42
C PRO A 899 -25.36 -21.69 -32.81
N THR A 900 -26.08 -20.84 -33.57
CA THR A 900 -25.61 -20.36 -34.89
C THR A 900 -24.40 -19.45 -34.75
N ALA A 901 -24.42 -18.48 -33.84
CA ALA A 901 -23.29 -17.60 -33.58
C ALA A 901 -22.07 -18.35 -33.01
N ILE A 902 -22.30 -19.42 -32.23
CA ILE A 902 -21.26 -20.36 -31.79
C ILE A 902 -20.62 -21.05 -33.00
N SER A 903 -21.40 -21.69 -33.87
CA SER A 903 -20.89 -22.39 -35.06
C SER A 903 -20.17 -21.47 -36.03
N GLU A 904 -20.68 -20.25 -36.24
CA GLU A 904 -19.99 -19.21 -37.02
C GLU A 904 -18.63 -18.82 -36.42
N LEU A 905 -18.57 -18.67 -35.10
CA LEU A 905 -17.33 -18.35 -34.40
C LEU A 905 -16.31 -19.50 -34.49
N LEU A 906 -16.76 -20.75 -34.32
CA LEU A 906 -15.91 -21.93 -34.51
C LEU A 906 -15.31 -21.95 -35.92
N HIS A 907 -16.12 -21.74 -36.96
CA HIS A 907 -15.66 -21.68 -38.34
C HIS A 907 -14.63 -20.55 -38.56
N LYS A 908 -14.92 -19.33 -38.08
CA LYS A 908 -14.01 -18.17 -38.15
C LYS A 908 -12.68 -18.44 -37.41
N LEU A 909 -12.71 -19.11 -36.27
CA LEU A 909 -11.51 -19.49 -35.51
C LEU A 909 -10.72 -20.61 -36.20
N GLN A 910 -11.37 -21.66 -36.71
CA GLN A 910 -10.73 -22.78 -37.42
C GLN A 910 -10.05 -22.34 -38.73
N LEU A 911 -10.62 -21.35 -39.43
CA LEU A 911 -9.98 -20.71 -40.59
C LEU A 911 -8.69 -19.95 -40.23
N LYS A 912 -8.57 -19.47 -38.98
CA LYS A 912 -7.45 -18.61 -38.54
C LYS A 912 -6.37 -19.35 -37.73
N PHE A 913 -6.76 -20.37 -36.96
CA PHE A 913 -5.90 -21.10 -36.04
C PHE A 913 -6.11 -22.61 -36.19
N THR A 914 -5.02 -23.37 -36.19
CA THR A 914 -5.09 -24.84 -36.24
C THR A 914 -5.54 -25.37 -34.88
N MET A 915 -6.84 -25.60 -34.73
CA MET A 915 -7.49 -26.00 -33.49
C MET A 915 -8.37 -27.24 -33.69
N LYS A 916 -8.72 -27.88 -32.57
CA LYS A 916 -9.65 -29.00 -32.52
C LYS A 916 -10.89 -28.59 -31.73
N ASP A 917 -12.05 -28.89 -32.29
CA ASP A 917 -13.27 -29.00 -31.51
C ASP A 917 -13.22 -30.33 -30.72
N MET A 918 -13.39 -30.26 -29.40
CA MET A 918 -13.46 -31.42 -28.51
C MET A 918 -14.93 -31.77 -28.16
N GLY A 919 -15.89 -31.05 -28.71
CA GLY A 919 -17.31 -31.19 -28.42
C GLY A 919 -17.68 -30.62 -27.04
N PRO A 920 -18.72 -31.17 -26.39
CA PRO A 920 -19.08 -30.80 -25.02
C PRO A 920 -17.92 -30.98 -24.03
N ALA A 921 -17.72 -29.99 -23.16
CA ALA A 921 -16.62 -29.98 -22.21
C ALA A 921 -16.67 -31.19 -21.26
N SER A 922 -15.70 -32.09 -21.41
CA SER A 922 -15.62 -33.35 -20.64
C SER A 922 -14.36 -33.47 -19.78
N HIS A 923 -13.27 -32.78 -20.14
CA HIS A 923 -11.97 -32.89 -19.46
C HIS A 923 -11.18 -31.58 -19.55
N PHE A 924 -11.33 -30.68 -18.57
CA PHE A 924 -10.66 -29.38 -18.54
C PHE A 924 -9.62 -29.32 -17.42
N LEU A 925 -8.36 -29.00 -17.75
CA LEU A 925 -7.26 -28.87 -16.75
C LEU A 925 -7.04 -30.12 -15.87
N GLY A 926 -7.32 -31.32 -16.39
CA GLY A 926 -7.23 -32.57 -15.62
C GLY A 926 -8.34 -32.75 -14.57
N ILE A 927 -9.44 -31.99 -14.70
CA ILE A 927 -10.71 -32.22 -14.03
C ILE A 927 -11.65 -32.89 -15.04
N THR A 928 -12.21 -34.04 -14.68
CA THR A 928 -13.26 -34.71 -15.46
C THR A 928 -14.60 -34.03 -15.17
N ILE A 929 -15.38 -33.78 -16.23
CA ILE A 929 -16.64 -33.06 -16.22
C ILE A 929 -17.74 -34.02 -16.67
N GLN A 930 -18.51 -34.53 -15.72
CA GLN A 930 -19.70 -35.32 -16.01
C GLN A 930 -20.89 -34.37 -16.18
N THR A 931 -21.61 -34.52 -17.29
CA THR A 931 -22.75 -33.66 -17.64
C THR A 931 -24.06 -34.43 -17.44
N HIS A 932 -24.98 -33.84 -16.67
CA HIS A 932 -26.36 -34.28 -16.48
C HIS A 932 -27.31 -33.10 -16.77
N PRO A 933 -28.61 -33.33 -17.04
CA PRO A 933 -29.53 -32.28 -17.53
C PRO A 933 -29.57 -30.99 -16.69
N ASP A 934 -29.51 -31.11 -15.37
CA ASP A 934 -29.56 -29.99 -14.42
C ASP A 934 -28.36 -29.96 -13.45
N LYS A 935 -27.26 -30.64 -13.79
CA LYS A 935 -26.04 -30.73 -12.98
C LYS A 935 -24.77 -31.01 -13.81
N TYR A 936 -23.71 -30.25 -13.56
CA TYR A 936 -22.33 -30.71 -13.85
C TYR A 936 -21.70 -31.30 -12.59
N HIS A 937 -20.85 -32.31 -12.74
CA HIS A 937 -20.03 -32.84 -11.66
C HIS A 937 -18.55 -32.80 -12.06
N LEU A 938 -17.78 -32.01 -11.31
CA LEU A 938 -16.34 -31.80 -11.52
C LEU A 938 -15.56 -32.72 -10.58
N SER A 939 -14.91 -33.74 -11.13
CA SER A 939 -14.20 -34.77 -10.36
C SER A 939 -12.73 -34.89 -10.75
N GLN A 940 -11.92 -35.35 -9.80
CA GLN A 940 -10.50 -35.66 -9.95
C GLN A 940 -10.17 -37.07 -9.42
N SER A 941 -11.14 -38.00 -9.43
CA SER A 941 -11.02 -39.34 -8.84
C SER A 941 -9.83 -40.15 -9.38
N SER A 942 -9.55 -40.08 -10.68
CA SER A 942 -8.38 -40.70 -11.31
C SER A 942 -7.04 -40.09 -10.82
N TYR A 943 -7.01 -38.79 -10.53
CA TYR A 943 -5.85 -38.13 -9.94
C TYR A 943 -5.71 -38.49 -8.46
N ALA A 944 -6.80 -38.55 -7.70
CA ALA A 944 -6.82 -39.03 -6.32
C ALA A 944 -6.31 -40.49 -6.22
N ALA A 945 -6.72 -41.38 -7.13
CA ALA A 945 -6.19 -42.73 -7.25
C ALA A 945 -4.67 -42.74 -7.50
N SER A 946 -4.17 -41.82 -8.33
CA SER A 946 -2.72 -41.69 -8.57
C SER A 946 -1.94 -41.21 -7.34
N ILE A 947 -2.55 -40.38 -6.47
CA ILE A 947 -1.95 -39.96 -5.20
C ILE A 947 -1.92 -41.12 -4.19
N LEU A 948 -2.99 -41.91 -4.09
CA LEU A 948 -3.02 -43.12 -3.26
C LEU A 948 -1.98 -44.15 -3.71
N LYS A 949 -1.75 -44.26 -5.02
CA LYS A 949 -0.69 -45.10 -5.60
C LYS A 949 0.71 -44.52 -5.40
N LEU A 950 0.88 -43.20 -5.39
CA LEU A 950 2.16 -42.54 -5.06
C LEU A 950 2.55 -42.72 -3.57
N ALA A 951 1.57 -43.02 -2.71
CA ALA A 951 1.76 -43.23 -1.28
C ALA A 951 1.72 -44.70 -0.84
N ASP A 952 1.59 -45.64 -1.79
CA ASP A 952 1.39 -47.08 -1.56
C ASP A 952 0.19 -47.43 -0.63
N LEU A 953 -0.86 -46.60 -0.66
CA LEU A 953 -2.10 -46.75 0.12
C LEU A 953 -3.31 -47.14 -0.74
N THR A 954 -3.11 -47.83 -1.86
CA THR A 954 -4.20 -48.28 -2.75
C THR A 954 -5.15 -49.28 -2.08
N LEU A 955 -4.63 -50.10 -1.17
CA LEU A 955 -5.35 -51.15 -0.43
C LEU A 955 -5.66 -50.77 1.03
N CYS A 956 -5.48 -49.51 1.44
CA CYS A 956 -5.71 -49.13 2.83
C CYS A 956 -7.21 -49.10 3.20
N ASN A 957 -7.53 -49.47 4.45
CA ASN A 957 -8.89 -49.32 4.98
C ASN A 957 -9.31 -47.83 4.99
N PRO A 958 -10.51 -47.47 4.51
CA PRO A 958 -10.95 -46.07 4.43
C PRO A 958 -11.14 -45.43 5.81
N LEU A 959 -11.43 -44.11 5.82
CA LEU A 959 -11.90 -43.33 6.98
C LEU A 959 -12.97 -42.33 6.55
N ALA A 960 -13.82 -41.89 7.48
CA ALA A 960 -14.95 -40.99 7.20
C ALA A 960 -14.66 -39.48 7.43
N ASN A 961 -13.47 -39.11 7.92
CA ASN A 961 -13.10 -37.71 8.21
C ASN A 961 -11.58 -37.54 8.06
N PRO A 962 -11.09 -36.52 7.32
CA PRO A 962 -9.65 -36.29 7.09
C PRO A 962 -8.89 -35.77 8.33
N SER A 963 -9.57 -35.09 9.24
CA SER A 963 -9.01 -34.44 10.43
C SER A 963 -9.38 -35.19 11.72
N CYS A 964 -8.69 -34.89 12.82
CA CYS A 964 -9.00 -35.42 14.16
C CYS A 964 -9.22 -34.26 15.16
N THR A 965 -10.32 -34.33 15.92
CA THR A 965 -10.66 -33.33 16.97
C THR A 965 -9.78 -33.44 18.21
N LYS A 966 -9.27 -34.63 18.49
CA LYS A 966 -8.22 -34.88 19.49
C LYS A 966 -7.02 -35.48 18.77
N ILE A 967 -5.86 -34.86 18.99
CA ILE A 967 -4.57 -35.41 18.56
C ILE A 967 -4.26 -36.62 19.46
N PRO A 968 -3.83 -37.78 18.93
CA PRO A 968 -3.40 -38.90 19.77
C PRO A 968 -2.25 -38.49 20.68
N HIS A 969 -2.45 -38.61 22.00
CA HIS A 969 -1.33 -38.63 22.93
C HIS A 969 -0.55 -39.94 22.68
N GLN A 970 0.77 -39.83 22.52
CA GLN A 970 1.66 -40.89 22.02
C GLN A 970 1.36 -41.30 20.57
N THR A 971 2.16 -40.79 19.63
CA THR A 971 2.81 -41.69 18.67
C THR A 971 4.09 -42.20 19.32
N SER A 972 4.32 -43.51 19.26
CA SER A 972 5.59 -44.19 19.54
C SER A 972 6.74 -43.61 18.70
N ASP A 973 7.98 -44.03 18.99
CA ASP A 973 9.19 -43.76 18.19
C ASP A 973 9.21 -44.47 16.83
N GLU A 974 8.06 -44.50 16.14
CA GLU A 974 7.95 -44.97 14.76
C GLU A 974 8.66 -44.00 13.80
N HIS A 975 9.58 -44.54 13.00
CA HIS A 975 10.19 -43.79 11.91
C HIS A 975 9.14 -43.22 10.95
N PRO A 976 9.33 -42.00 10.43
CA PRO A 976 8.36 -41.38 9.52
C PRO A 976 8.23 -42.20 8.24
N CYS A 977 7.03 -42.77 8.05
CA CYS A 977 6.65 -43.63 6.92
C CYS A 977 6.77 -42.99 5.53
N PHE A 978 7.01 -41.67 5.44
CA PHE A 978 7.32 -40.97 4.19
C PHE A 978 8.62 -40.20 4.37
N ASP A 979 9.55 -40.31 3.42
CA ASP A 979 10.71 -39.43 3.38
C ASP A 979 10.28 -37.98 3.07
N GLN A 980 11.15 -37.01 3.37
CA GLN A 980 10.85 -35.60 3.16
C GLN A 980 10.44 -35.28 1.69
N ASN A 981 11.00 -35.97 0.69
CA ASN A 981 10.68 -35.74 -0.71
C ASN A 981 9.31 -36.31 -1.07
N THR A 982 9.00 -37.54 -0.62
CA THR A 982 7.68 -38.16 -0.85
C THR A 982 6.58 -37.42 -0.11
N TYR A 983 6.81 -36.97 1.12
CA TYR A 983 5.90 -36.07 1.84
C TYR A 983 5.61 -34.79 1.03
N ARG A 984 6.65 -34.07 0.58
CA ARG A 984 6.50 -32.86 -0.25
C ARG A 984 5.76 -33.14 -1.56
N ARG A 985 6.04 -34.26 -2.25
CA ARG A 985 5.35 -34.68 -3.49
C ARG A 985 3.87 -34.97 -3.26
N ILE A 986 3.53 -35.71 -2.20
CA ILE A 986 2.15 -36.03 -1.86
C ILE A 986 1.38 -34.76 -1.50
N ILE A 987 1.87 -33.92 -0.58
CA ILE A 987 1.18 -32.67 -0.22
C ILE A 987 1.04 -31.73 -1.42
N GLY A 988 2.05 -31.60 -2.28
CA GLY A 988 1.96 -30.79 -3.50
C GLY A 988 0.90 -31.30 -4.49
N SER A 989 0.72 -32.62 -4.59
CA SER A 989 -0.35 -33.22 -5.39
C SER A 989 -1.73 -33.05 -4.74
N LEU A 990 -1.82 -33.21 -3.42
CA LEU A 990 -3.06 -32.96 -2.65
C LEU A 990 -3.51 -31.50 -2.74
N GLN A 991 -2.59 -30.54 -2.79
CA GLN A 991 -2.91 -29.14 -3.03
C GLN A 991 -3.59 -28.94 -4.40
N TYR A 992 -3.22 -29.71 -5.44
CA TYR A 992 -3.94 -29.69 -6.71
C TYR A 992 -5.30 -30.42 -6.66
N LEU A 993 -5.46 -31.42 -5.79
CA LEU A 993 -6.75 -32.10 -5.56
C LEU A 993 -7.77 -31.19 -4.87
N THR A 994 -7.34 -30.15 -4.13
CA THR A 994 -8.26 -29.16 -3.52
C THR A 994 -9.06 -28.33 -4.53
N LEU A 995 -8.82 -28.47 -5.84
CA LEU A 995 -9.57 -27.76 -6.88
C LEU A 995 -11.00 -28.32 -7.09
N THR A 996 -11.23 -29.60 -6.82
CA THR A 996 -12.59 -30.18 -6.71
C THR A 996 -12.93 -30.70 -5.31
N ARG A 997 -12.03 -30.53 -4.34
CA ARG A 997 -12.17 -31.01 -2.95
C ARG A 997 -12.01 -29.89 -1.92
N PRO A 998 -13.04 -29.06 -1.68
CA PRO A 998 -13.03 -28.09 -0.59
C PRO A 998 -12.90 -28.76 0.79
N ASP A 999 -13.50 -29.94 0.95
CA ASP A 999 -13.57 -30.77 2.16
C ASP A 999 -12.20 -31.16 2.74
N ILE A 1000 -11.16 -31.33 1.91
CA ILE A 1000 -9.80 -31.60 2.38
C ILE A 1000 -8.94 -30.35 2.57
N ALA A 1001 -9.41 -29.16 2.17
CA ALA A 1001 -8.58 -27.96 2.07
C ALA A 1001 -7.96 -27.53 3.40
N PHE A 1002 -8.69 -27.67 4.52
CA PHE A 1002 -8.14 -27.41 5.86
C PHE A 1002 -6.99 -28.36 6.22
N SER A 1003 -7.21 -29.67 6.01
CA SER A 1003 -6.23 -30.72 6.32
C SER A 1003 -4.96 -30.57 5.46
N VAL A 1004 -5.12 -30.27 4.17
CA VAL A 1004 -4.01 -30.01 3.25
C VAL A 1004 -3.25 -28.73 3.64
N ASN A 1005 -3.95 -27.65 4.02
CA ASN A 1005 -3.30 -26.42 4.48
C ASN A 1005 -2.44 -26.69 5.72
N MET A 1006 -3.02 -27.32 6.76
CA MET A 1006 -2.32 -27.64 8.00
C MET A 1006 -1.05 -28.49 7.73
N LEU A 1007 -1.17 -29.57 6.96
CA LEU A 1007 -0.03 -30.44 6.61
C LEU A 1007 1.04 -29.72 5.76
N SER A 1008 0.65 -28.76 4.91
CA SER A 1008 1.59 -28.00 4.08
C SER A 1008 2.57 -27.12 4.87
N GLN A 1009 2.19 -26.70 6.09
CA GLN A 1009 3.03 -25.89 6.97
C GLN A 1009 4.29 -26.64 7.44
N HIS A 1010 4.28 -27.98 7.35
CA HIS A 1010 5.35 -28.87 7.78
C HIS A 1010 6.15 -29.47 6.60
N MET A 1011 6.02 -28.92 5.38
CA MET A 1011 6.78 -29.39 4.20
C MET A 1011 8.31 -29.35 4.37
N HIS A 1012 8.86 -28.42 5.16
CA HIS A 1012 10.31 -28.34 5.32
C HIS A 1012 10.84 -29.49 6.19
N ASP A 1013 10.23 -29.70 7.37
CA ASP A 1013 10.63 -30.72 8.34
C ASP A 1013 9.40 -31.46 8.92
N PRO A 1014 8.95 -32.55 8.28
CA PRO A 1014 7.73 -33.26 8.66
C PRO A 1014 7.99 -34.32 9.75
N ALA A 1015 7.85 -33.92 11.03
CA ALA A 1015 7.86 -34.87 12.15
C ALA A 1015 6.80 -36.00 12.02
N ALA A 1016 7.01 -37.12 12.71
CA ALA A 1016 6.20 -38.35 12.59
C ALA A 1016 4.68 -38.13 12.72
N ILE A 1017 4.25 -37.21 13.58
CA ILE A 1017 2.83 -36.87 13.79
C ILE A 1017 2.17 -36.31 12.51
N HIS A 1018 2.88 -35.50 11.72
CA HIS A 1018 2.39 -34.98 10.44
C HIS A 1018 2.30 -36.11 9.39
N THR A 1019 3.17 -37.11 9.47
CA THR A 1019 3.08 -38.33 8.65
C THR A 1019 1.85 -39.17 9.02
N SER A 1020 1.52 -39.30 10.31
CA SER A 1020 0.29 -39.95 10.77
C SER A 1020 -0.98 -39.21 10.31
N LEU A 1021 -1.00 -37.88 10.42
CA LEU A 1021 -2.08 -37.03 9.92
C LEU A 1021 -2.21 -37.10 8.39
N LEU A 1022 -1.11 -37.19 7.64
CA LEU A 1022 -1.13 -37.42 6.20
C LEU A 1022 -1.70 -38.81 5.84
N LYS A 1023 -1.29 -39.88 6.55
CA LYS A 1023 -1.90 -41.21 6.41
C LYS A 1023 -3.42 -41.15 6.63
N ARG A 1024 -3.90 -40.41 7.64
CA ARG A 1024 -5.34 -40.21 7.90
C ARG A 1024 -6.06 -39.55 6.74
N LEU A 1025 -5.53 -38.45 6.21
CA LEU A 1025 -6.08 -37.74 5.06
C LEU A 1025 -6.14 -38.64 3.80
N LEU A 1026 -5.09 -39.41 3.53
CA LEU A 1026 -5.06 -40.34 2.40
C LEU A 1026 -6.09 -41.48 2.58
N ARG A 1027 -6.24 -42.04 3.78
CA ARG A 1027 -7.30 -43.02 4.10
C ARG A 1027 -8.71 -42.44 3.94
N TYR A 1028 -8.91 -41.16 4.24
CA TYR A 1028 -10.19 -40.48 3.96
C TYR A 1028 -10.44 -40.35 2.44
N ILE A 1029 -9.42 -39.94 1.68
CA ILE A 1029 -9.50 -39.85 0.21
C ILE A 1029 -9.79 -41.22 -0.43
N LYS A 1030 -9.22 -42.31 0.09
CA LYS A 1030 -9.53 -43.69 -0.33
C LYS A 1030 -11.01 -44.05 -0.11
N GLY A 1031 -11.64 -43.55 0.95
CA GLY A 1031 -13.07 -43.74 1.25
C GLY A 1031 -14.02 -42.76 0.56
N SER A 1032 -13.49 -41.75 -0.13
CA SER A 1032 -14.25 -40.66 -0.76
C SER A 1032 -13.72 -40.36 -2.16
N ILE A 1033 -13.19 -41.37 -2.87
CA ILE A 1033 -12.37 -41.16 -4.08
C ILE A 1033 -13.15 -40.53 -5.23
N ASP A 1034 -14.44 -40.85 -5.33
CA ASP A 1034 -15.38 -40.34 -6.33
C ASP A 1034 -16.07 -39.03 -5.91
N LEU A 1035 -15.81 -38.53 -4.69
CA LEU A 1035 -16.31 -37.22 -4.28
C LEU A 1035 -15.64 -36.12 -5.11
N GLY A 1036 -16.46 -35.19 -5.57
CA GLY A 1036 -16.09 -34.04 -6.42
C GLY A 1036 -17.16 -32.97 -6.35
N LEU A 1037 -16.91 -31.81 -6.96
CA LEU A 1037 -17.74 -30.62 -6.83
C LEU A 1037 -19.01 -30.73 -7.69
N PRO A 1038 -20.23 -30.72 -7.10
CA PRO A 1038 -21.45 -30.54 -7.86
C PRO A 1038 -21.65 -29.06 -8.22
N ILE A 1039 -21.98 -28.79 -9.49
CA ILE A 1039 -22.52 -27.52 -9.96
C ILE A 1039 -23.97 -27.81 -10.36
N THR A 1040 -24.93 -27.25 -9.64
CA THR A 1040 -26.37 -27.55 -9.77
C THR A 1040 -27.15 -26.37 -10.33
N ARG A 1041 -28.17 -26.66 -11.14
CA ARG A 1041 -29.12 -25.67 -11.63
C ARG A 1041 -29.87 -25.04 -10.44
N SER A 1042 -29.46 -23.84 -10.07
CA SER A 1042 -29.99 -23.07 -8.95
C SER A 1042 -30.11 -21.58 -9.36
N ASN A 1043 -30.60 -20.72 -8.47
CA ASN A 1043 -30.65 -19.28 -8.74
C ASN A 1043 -29.23 -18.67 -8.86
N LEU A 1044 -29.09 -17.47 -9.41
CA LEU A 1044 -27.79 -16.80 -9.57
C LEU A 1044 -27.55 -15.71 -8.49
N LEU A 1045 -28.03 -15.92 -7.27
CA LEU A 1045 -27.76 -15.01 -6.13
C LEU A 1045 -26.45 -15.40 -5.43
N LEU A 1046 -25.66 -14.39 -5.02
CA LEU A 1046 -24.40 -14.63 -4.33
C LEU A 1046 -24.58 -14.62 -2.81
N ARG A 1047 -23.94 -15.56 -2.11
CA ARG A 1047 -23.89 -15.67 -0.64
C ARG A 1047 -22.47 -16.03 -0.20
N THR A 1048 -21.92 -15.35 0.81
CA THR A 1048 -20.57 -15.63 1.33
C THR A 1048 -20.61 -15.97 2.81
N PHE A 1049 -19.85 -16.98 3.25
CA PHE A 1049 -19.68 -17.35 4.65
C PHE A 1049 -18.22 -17.13 5.05
N SER A 1050 -17.99 -16.60 6.25
CA SER A 1050 -16.65 -16.28 6.76
C SER A 1050 -16.51 -16.70 8.23
N ASP A 1051 -15.44 -17.40 8.55
CA ASP A 1051 -15.06 -17.84 9.91
C ASP A 1051 -13.52 -17.83 10.05
N PRO A 1052 -12.99 -17.65 11.27
CA PRO A 1052 -11.63 -18.04 11.59
C PRO A 1052 -11.54 -18.81 12.91
N ASP A 1053 -10.52 -19.66 13.03
CA ASP A 1053 -10.07 -20.04 14.37
C ASP A 1053 -9.54 -18.80 15.12
N TRP A 1054 -9.54 -18.83 16.46
CA TRP A 1054 -8.80 -17.84 17.25
C TRP A 1054 -7.54 -18.46 17.85
N ALA A 1055 -6.41 -18.17 17.21
CA ALA A 1055 -5.08 -18.59 17.63
C ALA A 1055 -4.96 -20.12 17.90
N ALA A 1056 -5.44 -20.97 16.98
CA ALA A 1056 -5.36 -22.43 17.15
C ALA A 1056 -3.92 -22.96 17.07
N ASP A 1057 -3.02 -22.30 16.33
CA ASP A 1057 -1.60 -22.67 16.30
C ASP A 1057 -0.95 -22.49 17.69
N PRO A 1058 -0.47 -23.57 18.34
CA PRO A 1058 0.14 -23.48 19.66
C PRO A 1058 1.50 -22.74 19.65
N VAL A 1059 2.24 -22.81 18.55
CA VAL A 1059 3.60 -22.25 18.42
C VAL A 1059 3.58 -20.79 18.00
N SER A 1060 2.90 -20.45 16.88
CA SER A 1060 2.91 -19.06 16.38
C SER A 1060 1.74 -18.22 16.86
N ARG A 1061 0.72 -18.82 17.51
CA ARG A 1061 -0.53 -18.17 17.95
C ARG A 1061 -1.30 -17.44 16.83
N LYS A 1062 -1.00 -17.73 15.56
CA LYS A 1062 -1.70 -17.16 14.39
C LYS A 1062 -2.93 -17.99 14.07
N SER A 1063 -4.04 -17.30 13.79
CA SER A 1063 -5.28 -17.92 13.33
C SER A 1063 -5.20 -18.46 11.90
N ILE A 1064 -6.08 -19.38 11.55
CA ILE A 1064 -6.47 -19.75 10.19
C ILE A 1064 -7.82 -19.11 9.88
N SER A 1065 -7.88 -18.34 8.79
CA SER A 1065 -9.13 -17.82 8.23
C SER A 1065 -9.64 -18.74 7.12
N GLY A 1066 -10.95 -18.94 7.12
CA GLY A 1066 -11.71 -19.67 6.12
C GLY A 1066 -12.84 -18.81 5.58
N PHE A 1067 -13.12 -18.93 4.29
CA PHE A 1067 -14.37 -18.42 3.71
C PHE A 1067 -14.77 -19.25 2.51
N CYS A 1068 -16.06 -19.22 2.18
CA CYS A 1068 -16.61 -19.79 0.96
C CYS A 1068 -17.71 -18.90 0.38
N THR A 1069 -17.79 -18.88 -0.95
CA THR A 1069 -18.76 -18.09 -1.71
C THR A 1069 -19.58 -19.03 -2.58
N PHE A 1070 -20.90 -18.96 -2.44
CA PHE A 1070 -21.90 -19.71 -3.20
C PHE A 1070 -22.57 -18.80 -4.23
N LEU A 1071 -22.83 -19.35 -5.41
CA LEU A 1071 -23.72 -18.79 -6.43
C LEU A 1071 -24.91 -19.74 -6.56
N GLY A 1072 -26.08 -19.28 -6.14
CA GLY A 1072 -27.19 -20.19 -5.84
C GLY A 1072 -26.77 -21.18 -4.77
N ASP A 1073 -26.90 -22.46 -5.08
CA ASP A 1073 -26.56 -23.58 -4.20
C ASP A 1073 -25.22 -24.23 -4.58
N THR A 1074 -24.50 -23.67 -5.56
CA THR A 1074 -23.16 -24.10 -5.97
C THR A 1074 -22.07 -23.29 -5.28
N ILE A 1075 -21.18 -23.95 -4.53
CA ILE A 1075 -19.95 -23.32 -4.01
C ILE A 1075 -18.94 -23.06 -5.14
N ILE A 1076 -18.67 -21.79 -5.42
CA ILE A 1076 -17.82 -21.34 -6.55
C ILE A 1076 -16.43 -20.87 -6.11
N SER A 1077 -16.27 -20.37 -4.88
CA SER A 1077 -15.00 -19.90 -4.34
C SER A 1077 -14.82 -20.36 -2.90
N TRP A 1078 -13.57 -20.61 -2.49
CA TRP A 1078 -13.20 -20.91 -1.11
C TRP A 1078 -11.74 -20.57 -0.85
N THR A 1079 -11.38 -20.41 0.42
CA THR A 1079 -9.99 -20.19 0.86
C THR A 1079 -9.77 -20.77 2.24
N VAL A 1080 -8.60 -21.36 2.45
CA VAL A 1080 -8.01 -21.66 3.77
C VAL A 1080 -6.69 -20.93 3.86
N LYS A 1081 -6.50 -20.06 4.86
CA LYS A 1081 -5.28 -19.25 4.96
C LYS A 1081 -4.92 -18.88 6.39
N LYS A 1082 -3.72 -19.31 6.83
CA LYS A 1082 -3.08 -18.81 8.05
C LYS A 1082 -2.88 -17.29 7.97
N GLN A 1083 -3.37 -16.57 8.97
CA GLN A 1083 -3.22 -15.12 9.09
C GLN A 1083 -1.75 -14.74 9.18
N THR A 1084 -1.38 -13.60 8.60
CA THR A 1084 0.03 -13.15 8.57
C THR A 1084 0.51 -12.68 9.93
N THR A 1085 -0.38 -12.13 10.75
CA THR A 1085 -0.18 -11.59 12.10
C THR A 1085 -0.96 -12.39 13.14
N VAL A 1086 -0.57 -12.27 14.42
CA VAL A 1086 -1.31 -12.81 15.56
C VAL A 1086 -2.48 -11.87 15.88
N SER A 1087 -3.68 -12.45 16.07
CA SER A 1087 -4.90 -11.70 16.40
C SER A 1087 -5.15 -11.71 17.91
N ARG A 1088 -5.31 -10.51 18.49
CA ARG A 1088 -5.33 -10.27 19.94
C ARG A 1088 -6.68 -10.57 20.62
N SER A 1089 -7.72 -10.80 19.83
CA SER A 1089 -9.03 -11.30 20.26
C SER A 1089 -9.67 -12.06 19.10
N SER A 1090 -10.71 -12.87 19.39
CA SER A 1090 -11.52 -13.52 18.36
C SER A 1090 -12.09 -12.48 17.38
N THR A 1091 -12.69 -11.41 17.88
CA THR A 1091 -13.19 -10.28 17.06
C THR A 1091 -12.16 -9.69 16.10
N GLU A 1092 -10.86 -9.76 16.40
CA GLU A 1092 -9.81 -9.34 15.46
C GLU A 1092 -9.59 -10.37 14.35
N SER A 1093 -9.46 -11.67 14.69
CA SER A 1093 -9.30 -12.72 13.66
C SER A 1093 -10.52 -12.79 12.73
N GLU A 1094 -11.71 -12.58 13.28
CA GLU A 1094 -13.01 -12.48 12.60
C GLU A 1094 -13.02 -11.36 11.58
N TYR A 1095 -12.67 -10.14 12.00
CA TYR A 1095 -12.67 -8.99 11.12
C TYR A 1095 -11.65 -9.15 9.97
N ARG A 1096 -10.50 -9.79 10.23
CA ARG A 1096 -9.51 -10.13 9.21
C ARG A 1096 -10.01 -11.18 8.21
N ALA A 1097 -10.77 -12.18 8.66
CA ALA A 1097 -11.42 -13.15 7.78
C ALA A 1097 -12.48 -12.46 6.90
N LEU A 1098 -13.34 -11.66 7.54
CA LEU A 1098 -14.42 -10.91 6.90
C LEU A 1098 -13.90 -9.94 5.84
N ALA A 1099 -12.78 -9.24 6.08
CA ALA A 1099 -12.15 -8.37 5.09
C ALA A 1099 -11.63 -9.16 3.86
N ALA A 1100 -11.08 -10.36 4.07
CA ALA A 1100 -10.66 -11.22 2.96
C ALA A 1100 -11.86 -11.77 2.16
N ALA A 1101 -12.90 -12.24 2.84
CA ALA A 1101 -14.14 -12.71 2.24
C ALA A 1101 -14.86 -11.59 1.45
N THR A 1102 -14.89 -10.37 2.01
CA THR A 1102 -15.43 -9.17 1.35
C THR A 1102 -14.70 -8.87 0.04
N ALA A 1103 -13.37 -8.98 0.01
CA ALA A 1103 -12.58 -8.73 -1.20
C ALA A 1103 -12.88 -9.75 -2.32
N ASP A 1104 -13.03 -11.04 -1.99
CA ASP A 1104 -13.42 -12.08 -2.96
C ASP A 1104 -14.84 -11.87 -3.47
N THR A 1105 -15.78 -11.60 -2.55
CA THR A 1105 -17.20 -11.30 -2.84
C THR A 1105 -17.35 -10.14 -3.83
N ILE A 1106 -16.58 -9.06 -3.65
CA ILE A 1106 -16.61 -7.88 -4.53
C ILE A 1106 -15.98 -8.18 -5.90
N TRP A 1107 -14.92 -8.98 -5.96
CA TRP A 1107 -14.35 -9.42 -7.23
C TRP A 1107 -15.34 -10.29 -8.02
N ILE A 1108 -16.02 -11.22 -7.35
CA ILE A 1108 -17.05 -12.07 -7.95
C ILE A 1108 -18.28 -11.25 -8.40
N LYS A 1109 -18.72 -10.24 -7.62
CA LYS A 1109 -19.81 -9.31 -8.02
C LYS A 1109 -19.50 -8.61 -9.34
N ARG A 1110 -18.24 -8.18 -9.55
CA ARG A 1110 -17.79 -7.56 -10.81
C ARG A 1110 -17.76 -8.57 -11.95
N LEU A 1111 -17.26 -9.78 -11.70
CA LEU A 1111 -17.20 -10.84 -12.70
C LEU A 1111 -18.60 -11.28 -13.17
N LEU A 1112 -19.58 -11.38 -12.25
CA LEU A 1112 -20.97 -11.67 -12.60
C LEU A 1112 -21.61 -10.53 -13.41
N SER A 1113 -21.23 -9.28 -13.14
CA SER A 1113 -21.64 -8.14 -13.98
C SER A 1113 -21.06 -8.22 -15.41
N ASP A 1114 -19.82 -8.68 -15.59
CA ASP A 1114 -19.24 -8.95 -16.92
C ASP A 1114 -19.99 -10.09 -17.66
N PHE A 1115 -20.53 -11.07 -16.93
CA PHE A 1115 -21.45 -12.11 -17.44
C PHE A 1115 -22.92 -11.62 -17.62
N SER A 1116 -23.17 -10.31 -17.60
CA SER A 1116 -24.52 -9.70 -17.69
C SER A 1116 -25.48 -10.02 -16.52
N ILE A 1117 -24.96 -10.40 -15.34
CA ILE A 1117 -25.74 -10.72 -14.13
C ILE A 1117 -25.36 -9.73 -12.99
N PRO A 1118 -25.88 -8.47 -13.02
CA PRO A 1118 -25.54 -7.45 -12.03
C PRO A 1118 -26.38 -7.57 -10.75
N HIS A 1119 -25.74 -7.86 -9.61
CA HIS A 1119 -26.39 -7.84 -8.29
C HIS A 1119 -26.64 -6.40 -7.83
N GLN A 1120 -27.82 -5.86 -8.14
CA GLN A 1120 -28.22 -4.50 -7.72
C GLN A 1120 -28.37 -4.37 -6.18
N GLN A 1121 -28.77 -5.45 -5.51
CA GLN A 1121 -28.85 -5.50 -4.05
C GLN A 1121 -27.46 -5.68 -3.40
N PRO A 1122 -27.29 -5.28 -2.12
CA PRO A 1122 -26.10 -5.65 -1.35
C PRO A 1122 -25.99 -7.17 -1.24
N ILE A 1123 -24.77 -7.70 -1.31
CA ILE A 1123 -24.53 -9.15 -1.23
C ILE A 1123 -24.39 -9.57 0.23
N ASP A 1124 -25.08 -10.65 0.61
CA ASP A 1124 -25.07 -11.18 1.96
C ASP A 1124 -23.76 -11.90 2.29
N ILE A 1125 -23.11 -11.43 3.35
CA ILE A 1125 -21.97 -12.08 3.99
C ILE A 1125 -22.38 -12.49 5.41
N PHE A 1126 -22.22 -13.76 5.73
CA PHE A 1126 -22.57 -14.36 7.01
C PHE A 1126 -21.36 -14.49 7.93
N CYS A 1127 -21.54 -14.11 9.20
CA CYS A 1127 -20.58 -14.20 10.29
C CYS A 1127 -21.36 -14.46 11.59
N ASP A 1128 -20.85 -15.29 12.50
CA ASP A 1128 -21.49 -15.59 13.78
C ASP A 1128 -20.96 -14.71 14.94
N ASN A 1129 -19.95 -13.89 14.69
CA ASN A 1129 -19.36 -13.01 15.68
C ASN A 1129 -20.09 -11.67 15.83
N ASN A 1130 -21.09 -11.63 16.70
CA ASN A 1130 -21.85 -10.42 17.03
C ASN A 1130 -20.96 -9.19 17.35
N SER A 1131 -19.77 -9.38 17.95
CA SER A 1131 -18.83 -8.28 18.22
C SER A 1131 -18.17 -7.75 16.94
N ALA A 1132 -17.83 -8.61 15.97
CA ALA A 1132 -17.32 -8.17 14.67
C ALA A 1132 -18.40 -7.47 13.84
N ILE A 1133 -19.65 -7.96 13.90
CA ILE A 1133 -20.81 -7.35 13.22
C ILE A 1133 -21.12 -5.96 13.79
N ALA A 1134 -21.17 -5.83 15.13
CA ALA A 1134 -21.35 -4.53 15.78
C ALA A 1134 -20.21 -3.56 15.42
N LEU A 1135 -18.96 -4.06 15.36
CA LEU A 1135 -17.78 -3.28 14.99
C LEU A 1135 -17.77 -2.87 13.49
N ALA A 1136 -18.43 -3.63 12.62
CA ALA A 1136 -18.56 -3.32 11.19
C ALA A 1136 -19.68 -2.31 10.90
N ASN A 1137 -20.76 -2.32 11.69
CA ASN A 1137 -21.89 -1.40 11.52
C ASN A 1137 -21.73 -0.09 12.31
N ASN A 1138 -21.06 -0.09 13.46
CA ASN A 1138 -20.92 1.09 14.31
C ASN A 1138 -19.69 1.94 13.93
N PRO A 1139 -19.82 3.25 13.63
CA PRO A 1139 -18.67 4.10 13.28
C PRO A 1139 -17.72 4.39 14.44
N VAL A 1140 -18.12 4.20 15.71
CA VAL A 1140 -17.30 4.51 16.90
C VAL A 1140 -15.94 3.81 16.83
N PHE A 1141 -14.89 4.58 17.06
CA PHE A 1141 -13.51 4.15 16.91
C PHE A 1141 -12.94 3.67 18.26
N HIS A 1142 -12.84 2.36 18.45
CA HIS A 1142 -12.25 1.80 19.65
C HIS A 1142 -10.72 1.78 19.55
N ALA A 1143 -10.03 2.38 20.53
CA ALA A 1143 -8.57 2.45 20.56
C ALA A 1143 -7.85 1.07 20.52
N ARG A 1144 -8.58 -0.02 20.77
CA ARG A 1144 -8.11 -1.41 20.68
C ARG A 1144 -8.02 -1.96 19.25
N THR A 1145 -8.47 -1.26 18.21
CA THR A 1145 -8.53 -1.81 16.82
C THR A 1145 -7.63 -1.09 15.80
N LYS A 1146 -6.77 -0.16 16.23
CA LYS A 1146 -5.87 0.62 15.34
C LYS A 1146 -5.02 -0.23 14.38
N HIS A 1147 -4.65 -1.45 14.77
CA HIS A 1147 -3.84 -2.37 13.97
C HIS A 1147 -4.63 -3.24 12.98
N ILE A 1148 -5.95 -3.04 12.91
CA ILE A 1148 -6.85 -3.53 11.84
C ILE A 1148 -7.64 -2.40 11.16
N GLU A 1149 -7.25 -1.14 11.35
CA GLU A 1149 -7.98 0.04 10.87
C GLU A 1149 -8.27 0.02 9.35
N ILE A 1150 -7.35 -0.52 8.54
CA ILE A 1150 -7.52 -0.68 7.09
C ILE A 1150 -8.59 -1.73 6.77
N ASP A 1151 -8.54 -2.89 7.44
CA ASP A 1151 -9.52 -3.97 7.28
C ASP A 1151 -10.92 -3.47 7.72
N GLN A 1152 -10.97 -2.73 8.83
CA GLN A 1152 -12.17 -2.06 9.35
C GLN A 1152 -12.77 -1.09 8.35
N ARG A 1153 -11.97 -0.14 7.83
CA ARG A 1153 -12.41 0.88 6.89
C ARG A 1153 -12.90 0.24 5.58
N PHE A 1154 -12.20 -0.78 5.07
CA PHE A 1154 -12.57 -1.47 3.84
C PHE A 1154 -13.95 -2.14 3.94
N VAL A 1155 -14.22 -2.91 4.99
CA VAL A 1155 -15.54 -3.55 5.19
C VAL A 1155 -16.62 -2.51 5.46
N ARG A 1156 -16.36 -1.51 6.32
CA ARG A 1156 -17.30 -0.42 6.64
C ARG A 1156 -17.71 0.36 5.39
N ASP A 1157 -16.77 0.72 4.53
CA ASP A 1157 -17.05 1.49 3.31
C ASP A 1157 -17.88 0.66 2.31
N HIS A 1158 -17.72 -0.66 2.25
CA HIS A 1158 -18.56 -1.51 1.41
C HIS A 1158 -19.94 -1.84 1.98
N ILE A 1159 -20.13 -1.75 3.31
CA ILE A 1159 -21.46 -1.73 3.93
C ILE A 1159 -22.15 -0.39 3.67
N GLN A 1160 -21.47 0.74 3.92
CA GLN A 1160 -22.02 2.09 3.73
C GLN A 1160 -22.40 2.39 2.27
N ASN A 1161 -21.63 1.89 1.31
CA ASN A 1161 -21.95 1.97 -0.13
C ASN A 1161 -22.94 0.90 -0.61
N ASN A 1162 -23.67 0.21 0.29
CA ASN A 1162 -24.62 -0.88 -0.02
C ASN A 1162 -24.05 -1.93 -0.99
N THR A 1163 -22.74 -2.20 -0.94
CA THR A 1163 -22.09 -3.21 -1.80
C THR A 1163 -22.33 -4.60 -1.23
N ILE A 1164 -22.23 -4.72 0.10
CA ILE A 1164 -22.44 -5.93 0.90
C ILE A 1164 -23.40 -5.63 2.06
N ARG A 1165 -24.04 -6.67 2.60
CA ARG A 1165 -24.81 -6.64 3.84
C ARG A 1165 -24.25 -7.73 4.76
N LEU A 1166 -23.86 -7.34 5.96
CA LEU A 1166 -23.31 -8.26 6.95
C LEU A 1166 -24.45 -8.80 7.83
N LEU A 1167 -24.67 -10.12 7.80
CA LEU A 1167 -25.74 -10.79 8.52
C LEU A 1167 -25.19 -11.71 9.62
N PRO A 1168 -25.85 -11.76 10.80
CA PRO A 1168 -25.56 -12.77 11.81
C PRO A 1168 -25.98 -14.15 11.32
N ILE A 1169 -25.19 -15.17 11.66
CA ILE A 1169 -25.55 -16.58 11.54
C ILE A 1169 -25.29 -17.30 12.88
N ASN A 1170 -25.90 -18.46 13.10
CA ASN A 1170 -25.54 -19.32 14.22
C ASN A 1170 -24.24 -20.09 13.88
N THR A 1171 -23.34 -20.30 14.84
CA THR A 1171 -22.15 -21.16 14.66
C THR A 1171 -22.53 -22.60 14.22
N ILE A 1172 -23.73 -23.06 14.56
CA ILE A 1172 -24.27 -24.35 14.08
C ILE A 1172 -24.61 -24.31 12.57
N ASP A 1173 -24.90 -23.15 12.00
CA ASP A 1173 -25.20 -22.97 10.57
C ASP A 1173 -24.02 -22.37 9.78
N GLN A 1174 -22.92 -22.03 10.46
CA GLN A 1174 -21.67 -21.52 9.88
C GLN A 1174 -20.98 -22.61 9.05
N ILE A 1175 -21.09 -22.49 7.72
CA ILE A 1175 -20.46 -23.42 6.76
C ILE A 1175 -18.94 -23.24 6.70
N ALA A 1176 -18.43 -22.04 6.98
CA ALA A 1176 -17.00 -21.74 6.87
C ALA A 1176 -16.11 -22.51 7.88
N ASP A 1177 -16.70 -23.11 8.92
CA ASP A 1177 -16.06 -23.97 9.91
C ASP A 1177 -15.19 -25.08 9.32
N ILE A 1178 -15.61 -25.68 8.19
CA ILE A 1178 -14.87 -26.77 7.53
C ILE A 1178 -13.49 -26.33 7.00
N PHE A 1179 -13.27 -25.02 6.89
CA PHE A 1179 -12.03 -24.40 6.39
C PHE A 1179 -11.07 -23.95 7.50
N THR A 1180 -11.44 -24.04 8.77
CA THR A 1180 -10.73 -23.37 9.88
C THR A 1180 -10.39 -24.26 11.07
N LYS A 1181 -11.23 -25.25 11.39
CA LYS A 1181 -11.10 -26.04 12.62
C LYS A 1181 -11.35 -27.54 12.36
N PRO A 1182 -10.69 -28.46 13.09
CA PRO A 1182 -10.94 -29.89 12.94
C PRO A 1182 -12.31 -30.25 13.52
N LEU A 1183 -13.22 -30.75 12.67
CA LEU A 1183 -14.60 -31.06 13.02
C LEU A 1183 -14.78 -32.53 13.45
N SER A 1184 -15.82 -32.80 14.25
CA SER A 1184 -16.28 -34.18 14.52
C SER A 1184 -16.80 -34.83 13.24
N THR A 1185 -16.77 -36.17 13.14
CA THR A 1185 -17.22 -36.88 11.93
C THR A 1185 -18.66 -36.54 11.56
N THR A 1186 -19.57 -36.45 12.54
CA THR A 1186 -20.98 -36.08 12.30
C THR A 1186 -21.13 -34.64 11.80
N ARG A 1187 -20.37 -33.69 12.34
CA ARG A 1187 -20.39 -32.29 11.87
C ARG A 1187 -19.73 -32.15 10.48
N PHE A 1188 -18.64 -32.87 10.25
CA PHE A 1188 -17.92 -32.90 8.97
C PHE A 1188 -18.73 -33.54 7.83
N GLN A 1189 -19.65 -34.46 8.14
CA GLN A 1189 -20.55 -35.08 7.16
C GLN A 1189 -21.83 -34.26 6.90
N ALA A 1190 -22.07 -33.19 7.66
CA ALA A 1190 -23.26 -32.33 7.56
C ALA A 1190 -22.96 -30.96 6.93
N LEU A 1191 -21.70 -30.68 6.57
CA LEU A 1191 -21.22 -29.50 5.86
C LEU A 1191 -20.64 -29.90 4.49
#